data_AF-A0A7T4R0Y2-F1
#
_entry.id   AF-A0A7T4R0Y2-F1
#
_cell.length_a   1.000
_cell.length_b   1.000
_cell.length_c   1.000
_cell.angle_alpha   90.00
_cell.angle_beta   90.00
_cell.angle_gamma   90.00
#
_symmetry.space_group_name_H-M   'P 1'
#
loop_
_entity.id
_entity.type
_entity.pdbx_description
1 polymer ?
#
loop_
_entity_poly.entity_id
_entity_poly.type
_entity_poly.pdbx_seq_one_letter_code
_entity_poly.pdbx_strand_id
1 'polypeptide(L)'
;MSRSRVVRRGSSLSLIALSLILLASLSACGGSSSSNDNPQSDKPTPPIPEENDNTPDNGTLSVTVSGETVVAAQTRQTLRASASPDGSYQWQWQASGVPALVLNEDIDGNRYSYTAPDVASPTDMVVEASAQSANGEDSGRSQVTVRVLPHTDRDQRPLVSAGENVVVAEGQSHTLIADTSARHGRSIRRLAWTQVAGPQATVDGASDQDRFTVILPQVEQTQTTRFRVRATDSGGFSAEDDVEITVANSLPNALPLVDAGDDQTVVSRQPVSLRGQASDPDGSITDVLWQLDPPQQGITIHRADTLNAEFTAPNTADAVTLIARLTATDDSGAQASDSVFIHVTPVANQPPHIRTIGAEPDAVQSGDEVILQATAEDAEGDPLFYQWRQLAGPAISILQPESAVTTFAAPDVMDTATVTIELEVNDGADSDVATVSVLVSPADGPDSGGGLDTLCLSNPLHSDCPLYALSRLLTPDLPFCMASPFSEGCLLGDLLGPLVSNCLLNPSAQGCGDALGDVLDPSYLLEQLVQPDRADTCNPEYGEGYSHYRGALHEHTAYSDGTFLTRPADVYARVESKGFDFVGSSDHSDNLGLPLTVGRGDCPPQDVLFCLLLVDKERPQDALMKWRATQTQAEEASNSSFTAFRGFEWTSDRFGHANVFFSDHYINAKTGPGYAVTMALFWQWFVLPPEIGGGADGLLSFNHPGREDAIEEVLAPLGGDPGFTFNDFRYVEGADYRVVGIEVFGKGSEYDSDGPDGSWLSYALDKGWHLAPVGSEDHHGTDWGDGDLPKTVLIAKSIAKDDLREAMLARRMYAVAQDYNDIYLEYSVDGEPMGSRVSRSAGRRVPVSVSVSRLSGVLTNPTIELVGPGNTVIASTMGSTLRDELVVPRDKNYAFVRVLDNDRPVAFSAPIWMMAGRPLPACGAPQSW
;
A
#
# COMPACT_ATOMS: atom_id res chain seq x y z
N MET A 1 -14.25 63.86 -16.53
CA MET A 1 -15.01 64.40 -15.38
C MET A 1 -14.93 63.37 -14.26
N SER A 2 -14.02 63.53 -13.28
CA SER A 2 -14.24 64.17 -11.95
C SER A 2 -15.13 63.28 -11.05
N ARG A 3 -14.76 62.75 -9.87
CA ARG A 3 -13.91 63.21 -8.74
C ARG A 3 -13.70 62.02 -7.74
N SER A 4 -12.48 61.75 -7.24
CA SER A 4 -11.96 62.05 -5.86
C SER A 4 -12.29 61.00 -4.78
N ARG A 5 -11.32 60.22 -4.27
CA ARG A 5 -10.36 60.49 -3.14
C ARG A 5 -10.99 60.87 -1.80
N VAL A 6 -10.80 60.02 -0.78
CA VAL A 6 -10.38 60.45 0.57
C VAL A 6 -9.30 59.49 1.10
N VAL A 7 -8.18 60.10 1.50
CA VAL A 7 -7.04 59.56 2.23
C VAL A 7 -7.15 60.05 3.67
N ARG A 8 -6.74 59.25 4.66
CA ARG A 8 -6.05 59.79 5.85
C ARG A 8 -5.11 58.75 6.48
N ARG A 9 -3.81 59.05 6.35
CA ARG A 9 -2.71 58.59 7.21
C ARG A 9 -2.65 59.46 8.49
N GLY A 10 -2.04 58.92 9.54
CA GLY A 10 -1.30 59.62 10.58
C GLY A 10 -0.71 58.57 11.52
N SER A 11 0.56 58.17 11.44
CA SER A 11 1.84 58.88 11.64
C SER A 11 2.47 58.52 13.00
N SER A 12 3.68 57.98 12.88
CA SER A 12 4.69 57.51 13.81
C SER A 12 5.07 58.48 14.95
N LEU A 13 5.59 57.91 16.05
CA LEU A 13 6.62 58.55 16.88
C LEU A 13 7.52 57.50 17.53
N SER A 14 8.81 57.55 17.20
CA SER A 14 9.93 56.85 17.84
C SER A 14 10.52 57.70 18.97
N LEU A 15 10.99 57.08 20.05
CA LEU A 15 12.06 57.56 20.94
C LEU A 15 12.78 56.32 21.51
N ILE A 16 14.07 56.07 21.16
CA ILE A 16 15.31 56.46 21.90
C ILE A 16 15.41 55.76 23.26
N ALA A 17 16.52 55.18 23.76
CA ALA A 17 17.83 54.69 23.31
C ALA A 17 18.57 54.21 24.60
N LEU A 18 19.67 53.46 24.42
CA LEU A 18 20.81 53.21 25.35
C LEU A 18 20.53 52.34 26.60
N SER A 19 21.21 51.22 26.92
CA SER A 19 22.62 50.75 26.86
C SER A 19 23.20 50.60 28.28
N LEU A 20 24.10 49.61 28.40
CA LEU A 20 25.08 49.29 29.46
C LEU A 20 24.61 48.41 30.65
N ILE A 21 25.40 47.50 31.25
CA ILE A 21 26.59 46.66 30.94
C ILE A 21 27.12 46.16 32.31
N LEU A 22 27.71 44.95 32.36
CA LEU A 22 28.74 44.41 33.28
C LEU A 22 28.39 43.91 34.71
N LEU A 23 28.68 42.63 34.97
CA LEU A 23 29.80 42.04 35.77
C LEU A 23 29.39 40.59 36.17
N ALA A 24 29.99 39.50 35.70
CA ALA A 24 31.37 38.97 35.74
C ALA A 24 31.88 38.54 37.13
N SER A 25 32.60 37.40 37.12
CA SER A 25 33.50 36.81 38.14
C SER A 25 32.90 35.65 38.97
N LEU A 26 33.57 34.51 39.24
CA LEU A 26 34.97 34.13 39.12
C LEU A 26 35.14 32.58 39.18
N SER A 27 36.20 32.14 38.52
CA SER A 27 36.84 30.83 38.54
C SER A 27 37.58 30.53 39.86
N ALA A 28 37.81 29.24 40.13
CA ALA A 28 38.88 28.77 40.98
C ALA A 28 39.70 27.67 40.27
N CYS A 29 41.00 27.94 40.15
CA CYS A 29 42.06 27.07 39.65
C CYS A 29 42.72 26.28 40.79
N GLY A 30 43.43 25.20 40.42
CA GLY A 30 44.60 24.65 41.13
C GLY A 30 44.49 23.15 41.36
N GLY A 31 45.44 22.30 40.97
CA GLY A 31 46.79 22.50 40.43
C GLY A 31 47.45 21.14 40.20
N SER A 32 48.48 21.14 39.36
CA SER A 32 49.29 20.00 38.91
C SER A 32 50.23 19.41 39.98
N SER A 33 50.52 18.10 39.89
CA SER A 33 51.90 17.59 39.95
C SER A 33 52.01 16.13 39.50
N SER A 34 52.99 15.90 38.64
CA SER A 34 53.50 14.64 38.10
C SER A 34 54.16 13.71 39.13
N SER A 35 54.02 12.38 38.98
CA SER A 35 55.14 11.44 38.84
C SER A 35 54.66 9.98 38.70
N ASN A 36 55.19 9.30 37.69
CA ASN A 36 55.30 7.85 37.41
C ASN A 36 54.80 6.86 38.48
N ASP A 37 53.96 5.91 38.05
CA ASP A 37 54.37 4.50 37.90
C ASP A 37 53.29 3.69 37.15
N ASN A 38 53.75 2.88 36.20
CA ASN A 38 52.97 1.85 35.49
C ASN A 38 52.87 0.62 36.43
N PRO A 39 51.74 -0.11 36.49
CA PRO A 39 51.64 -1.27 35.59
C PRO A 39 50.23 -1.54 35.02
N GLN A 40 50.23 -2.01 33.78
CA GLN A 40 49.31 -2.97 33.13
C GLN A 40 48.02 -3.37 33.88
N SER A 41 46.87 -3.15 33.24
CA SER A 41 46.00 -4.23 32.73
C SER A 41 44.70 -3.67 32.15
N ASP A 42 44.51 -3.89 30.85
CA ASP A 42 43.26 -4.15 30.11
C ASP A 42 42.02 -3.28 30.34
N LYS A 43 41.78 -2.38 29.39
CA LYS A 43 40.43 -1.95 28.99
C LYS A 43 40.19 -2.34 27.53
N PRO A 44 39.05 -2.95 27.18
CA PRO A 44 38.75 -3.33 25.81
C PRO A 44 38.44 -2.08 24.97
N THR A 45 39.21 -1.92 23.90
CA THR A 45 38.93 -1.08 22.74
C THR A 45 37.61 -1.54 22.10
N PRO A 46 36.76 -0.65 21.56
CA PRO A 46 35.66 -1.08 20.69
C PRO A 46 36.25 -1.80 19.47
N PRO A 47 35.68 -2.92 19.00
CA PRO A 47 36.21 -3.59 17.83
C PRO A 47 36.00 -2.70 16.62
N ILE A 48 37.11 -2.36 15.96
CA ILE A 48 37.15 -2.07 14.53
C ILE A 48 36.52 -3.28 13.84
N PRO A 49 35.59 -3.13 12.87
CA PRO A 49 35.16 -4.28 12.08
C PRO A 49 36.39 -4.80 11.34
N GLU A 50 36.90 -5.94 11.77
CA GLU A 50 37.91 -6.67 11.01
C GLU A 50 37.25 -7.09 9.69
N GLU A 51 37.89 -6.64 8.62
CA GLU A 51 37.69 -7.13 7.26
C GLU A 51 37.95 -8.65 7.30
N ASN A 52 36.88 -9.45 7.31
CA ASN A 52 37.01 -10.90 7.38
C ASN A 52 37.77 -11.40 6.16
N ASP A 53 38.81 -12.15 6.48
CA ASP A 53 39.80 -12.77 5.62
C ASP A 53 39.13 -13.51 4.44
N ASN A 54 39.48 -13.04 3.24
CA ASN A 54 39.18 -13.69 1.97
C ASN A 54 39.86 -15.07 1.95
N THR A 55 39.14 -16.12 2.35
CA THR A 55 39.38 -17.43 1.73
C THR A 55 39.04 -17.31 0.24
N PRO A 56 39.90 -17.77 -0.69
CA PRO A 56 39.72 -17.52 -2.12
C PRO A 56 38.41 -18.17 -2.57
N ASP A 57 37.49 -17.33 -3.02
CA ASP A 57 36.35 -17.80 -3.80
C ASP A 57 36.91 -18.38 -5.09
N ASN A 58 36.80 -19.69 -5.26
CA ASN A 58 37.09 -20.34 -6.53
C ASN A 58 35.83 -20.30 -7.44
N GLY A 59 34.87 -19.47 -7.04
CA GLY A 59 33.60 -19.22 -7.68
C GLY A 59 33.64 -18.05 -8.66
N THR A 60 32.97 -18.22 -9.78
CA THR A 60 32.76 -17.24 -10.85
C THR A 60 31.55 -16.32 -10.59
N LEU A 61 30.77 -16.57 -9.53
CA LEU A 61 29.57 -15.79 -9.16
C LEU A 61 29.84 -14.85 -7.99
N SER A 62 29.41 -13.59 -8.10
CA SER A 62 29.40 -12.67 -6.97
C SER A 62 28.05 -12.73 -6.25
N VAL A 63 28.03 -13.22 -5.01
CA VAL A 63 26.81 -13.28 -4.19
C VAL A 63 26.78 -12.12 -3.20
N THR A 64 25.62 -11.51 -3.02
CA THR A 64 25.35 -10.46 -2.02
C THR A 64 24.12 -10.82 -1.23
N VAL A 65 24.14 -10.57 0.09
CA VAL A 65 22.99 -10.73 0.98
C VAL A 65 22.52 -9.35 1.45
N SER A 66 21.23 -9.08 1.33
CA SER A 66 20.56 -7.83 1.73
C SER A 66 19.44 -8.12 2.72
N GLY A 67 19.08 -7.09 3.49
CA GLY A 67 18.04 -7.13 4.52
C GLY A 67 18.48 -6.47 5.83
N GLU A 68 17.61 -6.52 6.83
CA GLU A 68 17.89 -5.90 8.13
C GLU A 68 18.94 -6.69 8.91
N THR A 69 20.01 -6.00 9.32
CA THR A 69 21.14 -6.60 10.04
C THR A 69 21.13 -6.29 11.53
N VAL A 70 20.17 -5.48 11.99
CA VAL A 70 19.92 -5.20 13.40
C VAL A 70 18.43 -5.36 13.66
N VAL A 71 18.05 -6.42 14.35
CA VAL A 71 16.65 -6.87 14.46
C VAL A 71 16.25 -7.14 15.90
N ALA A 72 14.96 -7.01 16.19
CA ALA A 72 14.40 -7.33 17.48
C ALA A 72 14.18 -8.84 17.65
N ALA A 73 14.43 -9.33 18.86
CA ALA A 73 14.16 -10.70 19.25
C ALA A 73 12.69 -11.08 19.00
N GLN A 74 12.44 -12.33 18.61
CA GLN A 74 11.11 -12.88 18.33
C GLN A 74 10.35 -12.20 17.17
N THR A 75 11.03 -11.39 16.37
CA THR A 75 10.43 -10.78 15.19
C THR A 75 10.77 -11.58 13.95
N ARG A 76 9.82 -11.64 13.02
CA ARG A 76 10.04 -12.28 11.74
C ARG A 76 10.84 -11.34 10.85
N GLN A 77 11.89 -11.87 10.24
CA GLN A 77 12.85 -11.15 9.44
C GLN A 77 13.08 -11.90 8.14
N THR A 78 13.40 -11.16 7.09
CA THR A 78 13.72 -11.73 5.79
C THR A 78 15.05 -11.19 5.31
N LEU A 79 15.98 -12.10 5.06
CA LEU A 79 17.19 -11.83 4.29
C LEU A 79 16.98 -12.33 2.87
N ARG A 80 17.59 -11.64 1.92
CA ARG A 80 17.53 -12.02 0.51
C ARG A 80 18.93 -12.01 -0.08
N ALA A 81 19.18 -12.92 -1.01
CA ALA A 81 20.45 -13.00 -1.71
C ALA A 81 20.28 -12.72 -3.20
N SER A 82 21.31 -12.16 -3.81
CA SER A 82 21.41 -11.96 -5.25
C SER A 82 22.76 -12.43 -5.74
N ALA A 83 22.83 -12.93 -6.98
CA ALA A 83 24.05 -13.39 -7.61
C ALA A 83 24.25 -12.62 -8.93
N SER A 84 25.49 -12.23 -9.20
CA SER A 84 25.90 -11.61 -10.46
C SER A 84 26.89 -12.53 -11.20
N PRO A 85 26.71 -12.79 -12.51
CA PRO A 85 25.63 -12.28 -13.38
C PRO A 85 24.24 -12.84 -12.99
N ASP A 86 23.16 -12.21 -13.46
CA ASP A 86 21.81 -12.70 -13.19
C ASP A 86 21.55 -14.05 -13.87
N GLY A 87 20.89 -14.97 -13.18
CA GLY A 87 20.63 -16.31 -13.68
C GLY A 87 19.81 -17.16 -12.70
N SER A 88 19.46 -18.38 -13.13
CA SER A 88 18.83 -19.37 -12.25
C SER A 88 19.91 -20.13 -11.48
N TYR A 89 19.87 -20.01 -10.15
CA TYR A 89 20.82 -20.60 -9.24
C TYR A 89 20.10 -21.47 -8.21
N GLN A 90 20.73 -22.58 -7.84
CA GLN A 90 20.38 -23.32 -6.63
C GLN A 90 20.97 -22.60 -5.43
N TRP A 91 20.12 -22.26 -4.48
CA TRP A 91 20.50 -21.51 -3.29
C TRP A 91 20.60 -22.42 -2.08
N GLN A 92 21.58 -22.16 -1.22
CA GLN A 92 21.66 -22.79 0.09
C GLN A 92 21.94 -21.73 1.14
N TRP A 93 21.22 -21.81 2.25
CA TRP A 93 21.34 -20.92 3.38
C TRP A 93 21.85 -21.67 4.61
N GLN A 94 22.74 -21.05 5.36
CA GLN A 94 23.23 -21.59 6.61
C GLN A 94 23.32 -20.47 7.65
N ALA A 95 22.57 -20.60 8.75
CA ALA A 95 22.72 -19.75 9.92
C ALA A 95 23.63 -20.41 10.97
N SER A 96 24.44 -19.61 11.65
CA SER A 96 25.32 -20.05 12.74
C SER A 96 25.48 -18.95 13.80
N GLY A 97 25.97 -19.30 14.99
CA GLY A 97 26.27 -18.33 16.07
C GLY A 97 25.22 -18.23 17.19
N VAL A 98 24.04 -18.83 17.03
CA VAL A 98 22.98 -18.85 18.06
C VAL A 98 22.48 -20.29 18.28
N PRO A 99 22.04 -20.71 19.50
CA PRO A 99 21.50 -22.05 19.70
C PRO A 99 20.32 -22.35 18.76
N ALA A 100 20.22 -23.60 18.34
CA ALA A 100 19.44 -24.16 17.22
C ALA A 100 17.89 -24.05 17.31
N LEU A 101 17.35 -22.96 17.83
CA LEU A 101 15.93 -22.62 17.83
C LEU A 101 15.76 -21.25 17.19
N VAL A 102 16.19 -21.14 15.93
CA VAL A 102 15.52 -20.22 15.02
C VAL A 102 14.16 -20.87 14.75
N LEU A 103 13.12 -20.36 15.41
CA LEU A 103 11.77 -20.87 15.23
C LEU A 103 11.28 -20.43 13.85
N ASN A 104 10.74 -21.36 13.07
CA ASN A 104 10.13 -21.08 11.76
C ASN A 104 11.13 -20.52 10.74
N GLU A 105 12.27 -21.20 10.54
CA GLU A 105 13.10 -20.99 9.37
C GLU A 105 12.34 -21.43 8.12
N ASP A 106 12.29 -20.53 7.15
CA ASP A 106 11.65 -20.74 5.86
C ASP A 106 12.63 -20.29 4.77
N ILE A 107 13.13 -21.27 4.01
CA ILE A 107 14.08 -21.08 2.93
C ILE A 107 13.31 -21.27 1.63
N ASP A 108 13.28 -20.23 0.80
CA ASP A 108 12.71 -20.29 -0.55
C ASP A 108 13.72 -19.69 -1.54
N GLY A 109 14.50 -20.55 -2.20
CA GLY A 109 15.54 -20.13 -3.13
C GLY A 109 16.46 -19.06 -2.53
N ASN A 110 16.44 -17.86 -3.12
CA ASN A 110 17.28 -16.75 -2.70
C ASN A 110 16.73 -15.96 -1.50
N ARG A 111 15.78 -16.52 -0.76
CA ARG A 111 15.15 -15.91 0.41
C ARG A 111 15.36 -16.78 1.65
N TYR A 112 15.76 -16.14 2.74
CA TYR A 112 15.85 -16.73 4.07
C TYR A 112 14.99 -15.94 5.03
N SER A 113 13.80 -16.46 5.33
CA SER A 113 12.92 -15.91 6.34
C SER A 113 13.12 -16.66 7.65
N TYR A 114 13.21 -15.92 8.75
CA TYR A 114 13.44 -16.51 10.05
C TYR A 114 12.75 -15.70 11.14
N THR A 115 12.35 -16.36 12.23
CA THR A 115 12.02 -15.64 13.46
C THR A 115 13.31 -15.46 14.25
N ALA A 116 13.70 -14.21 14.48
CA ALA A 116 14.88 -13.91 15.27
C ALA A 116 14.75 -14.58 16.65
N PRO A 117 15.78 -15.27 17.14
CA PRO A 117 15.71 -16.00 18.41
C PRO A 117 15.36 -15.07 19.56
N ASP A 118 14.69 -15.62 20.58
CA ASP A 118 14.51 -14.90 21.82
C ASP A 118 15.86 -14.72 22.51
N VAL A 119 16.25 -13.47 22.78
CA VAL A 119 17.54 -13.13 23.36
C VAL A 119 17.39 -12.14 24.50
N ALA A 120 18.06 -12.42 25.62
CA ALA A 120 18.10 -11.53 26.78
C ALA A 120 19.19 -10.44 26.67
N SER A 121 20.12 -10.58 25.73
CA SER A 121 21.21 -9.64 25.46
C SER A 121 21.59 -9.66 23.97
N PRO A 122 22.25 -8.61 23.45
CA PRO A 122 22.70 -8.57 22.06
C PRO A 122 23.42 -9.85 21.65
N THR A 123 22.96 -10.49 20.58
CA THR A 123 23.48 -11.76 20.08
C THR A 123 23.64 -11.69 18.57
N ASP A 124 24.78 -12.14 18.07
CA ASP A 124 25.04 -12.14 16.64
C ASP A 124 24.73 -13.51 16.05
N MET A 125 23.99 -13.49 14.95
CA MET A 125 23.75 -14.61 14.07
C MET A 125 24.47 -14.35 12.76
N VAL A 126 25.26 -15.31 12.28
CA VAL A 126 25.88 -15.24 10.96
C VAL A 126 25.03 -16.05 10.01
N VAL A 127 24.55 -15.42 8.94
CA VAL A 127 23.77 -16.07 7.88
C VAL A 127 24.59 -16.07 6.61
N GLU A 128 24.91 -17.26 6.11
CA GLU A 128 25.60 -17.47 4.84
C GLU A 128 24.57 -17.88 3.77
N ALA A 129 24.63 -17.24 2.61
CA ALA A 129 23.96 -17.65 1.38
C ALA A 129 25.01 -18.15 0.40
N SER A 130 24.73 -19.26 -0.28
CA SER A 130 25.53 -19.76 -1.39
C SER A 130 24.65 -20.03 -2.60
N ALA A 131 25.20 -19.78 -3.79
CA ALA A 131 24.55 -19.95 -5.07
C ALA A 131 25.38 -20.89 -5.95
N GLN A 132 24.72 -21.79 -6.68
CA GLN A 132 25.35 -22.67 -7.65
C GLN A 132 24.53 -22.72 -8.94
N SER A 133 25.18 -22.64 -10.10
CA SER A 133 24.51 -22.74 -11.41
C SER A 133 23.98 -24.16 -11.67
N ALA A 134 22.98 -24.30 -12.53
CA ALA A 134 22.35 -25.60 -12.84
C ALA A 134 23.30 -26.65 -13.45
N ASN A 135 24.38 -26.22 -14.12
CA ASN A 135 25.46 -27.08 -14.63
C ASN A 135 26.55 -27.38 -13.58
N GLY A 136 26.49 -26.76 -12.40
CA GLY A 136 27.45 -26.92 -11.30
C GLY A 136 28.84 -26.31 -11.54
N GLU A 137 29.03 -25.60 -12.66
CA GLU A 137 30.32 -25.03 -13.07
C GLU A 137 30.64 -23.72 -12.35
N ASP A 138 29.62 -22.93 -12.00
CA ASP A 138 29.74 -21.64 -11.36
C ASP A 138 29.13 -21.71 -9.94
N SER A 139 29.86 -21.19 -8.96
CA SER A 139 29.39 -21.08 -7.58
C SER A 139 29.85 -19.77 -6.96
N GLY A 140 29.24 -19.37 -5.86
CA GLY A 140 29.65 -18.21 -5.07
C GLY A 140 28.94 -18.23 -3.72
N ARG A 141 29.46 -17.49 -2.75
CA ARG A 141 28.85 -17.39 -1.42
C ARG A 141 29.07 -16.03 -0.78
N SER A 142 28.20 -15.67 0.14
CA SER A 142 28.26 -14.42 0.88
C SER A 142 27.65 -14.61 2.25
N GLN A 143 28.17 -13.91 3.25
CA GLN A 143 27.66 -13.99 4.61
C GLN A 143 27.34 -12.60 5.15
N VAL A 144 26.28 -12.52 5.96
CA VAL A 144 25.88 -11.34 6.70
C VAL A 144 25.80 -11.66 8.18
N THR A 145 26.20 -10.70 9.03
CA THR A 145 25.98 -10.80 10.47
C THR A 145 24.72 -10.03 10.83
N VAL A 146 23.73 -10.74 11.34
CA VAL A 146 22.52 -10.18 11.94
C VAL A 146 22.73 -10.07 13.44
N ARG A 147 22.69 -8.85 13.97
CA ARG A 147 22.67 -8.58 15.40
C ARG A 147 21.22 -8.58 15.90
N VAL A 148 20.88 -9.60 16.67
CA VAL A 148 19.58 -9.73 17.34
C VAL A 148 19.65 -9.06 18.70
N LEU A 149 18.72 -8.15 18.97
CA LEU A 149 18.65 -7.38 20.21
C LEU A 149 17.33 -7.69 20.93
N PRO A 150 17.27 -7.60 22.27
CA PRO A 150 15.99 -7.71 22.97
C PRO A 150 14.97 -6.70 22.40
N HIS A 151 13.71 -7.08 22.24
CA HIS A 151 12.63 -6.15 21.83
C HIS A 151 12.45 -4.98 22.82
N THR A 152 13.05 -5.08 24.00
CA THR A 152 13.10 -4.05 25.05
C THR A 152 14.24 -3.04 24.90
N ASP A 153 15.12 -3.20 23.91
CA ASP A 153 16.23 -2.29 23.67
C ASP A 153 15.72 -0.88 23.32
N ARG A 154 16.02 0.09 24.19
CA ARG A 154 15.51 1.46 24.08
C ARG A 154 16.21 2.28 23.01
N ASP A 155 17.45 1.96 22.67
CA ASP A 155 18.25 2.74 21.73
C ASP A 155 17.89 2.42 20.27
N GLN A 156 17.17 1.31 20.06
CA GLN A 156 16.69 0.86 18.76
C GLN A 156 15.23 1.19 18.46
N ARG A 157 14.41 1.41 19.48
CA ARG A 157 12.98 1.67 19.27
C ARG A 157 12.74 2.94 18.46
N PRO A 158 11.70 2.95 17.60
CA PRO A 158 11.27 4.17 16.94
C PRO A 158 10.92 5.24 17.96
N LEU A 159 11.07 6.50 17.56
CA LEU A 159 10.51 7.63 18.28
C LEU A 159 9.02 7.71 17.95
N VAL A 160 8.19 7.80 18.98
CA VAL A 160 6.74 7.85 18.88
C VAL A 160 6.23 8.90 19.85
N SER A 161 5.39 9.78 19.36
CA SER A 161 4.66 10.78 20.15
C SER A 161 3.19 10.72 19.74
N ALA A 162 2.30 10.54 20.70
CA ALA A 162 0.85 10.53 20.51
C ALA A 162 0.25 11.95 20.46
N GLY A 163 1.09 12.98 20.67
CA GLY A 163 0.67 14.37 20.83
C GLY A 163 0.42 14.75 22.29
N GLU A 164 -0.05 15.97 22.49
CA GLU A 164 -0.33 16.51 23.82
C GLU A 164 -1.75 16.15 24.28
N ASN A 165 -1.95 16.06 25.60
CA ASN A 165 -3.28 15.86 26.17
C ASN A 165 -4.18 17.07 25.88
N VAL A 166 -5.46 16.80 25.60
CA VAL A 166 -6.43 17.82 25.20
C VAL A 166 -7.72 17.75 26.01
N VAL A 167 -8.49 18.85 25.98
CA VAL A 167 -9.85 18.90 26.50
C VAL A 167 -10.78 19.19 25.32
N VAL A 168 -11.76 18.33 25.11
CA VAL A 168 -12.69 18.42 23.98
C VAL A 168 -14.11 18.22 24.49
N ALA A 169 -15.06 18.98 23.95
CA ALA A 169 -16.47 18.82 24.28
C ALA A 169 -16.99 17.47 23.75
N GLU A 170 -17.90 16.86 24.49
CA GLU A 170 -18.58 15.65 24.03
C GLU A 170 -19.36 15.84 22.71
N GLY A 171 -19.55 14.77 21.95
CA GLY A 171 -20.20 14.79 20.64
C GLY A 171 -19.41 15.48 19.53
N GLN A 172 -18.23 16.05 19.83
CA GLN A 172 -17.34 16.64 18.83
C GLN A 172 -16.34 15.62 18.29
N SER A 173 -15.92 15.82 17.03
CA SER A 173 -14.78 15.13 16.46
C SER A 173 -13.46 15.76 16.92
N HIS A 174 -12.43 14.94 17.06
CA HIS A 174 -11.07 15.37 17.33
C HIS A 174 -10.05 14.47 16.61
N THR A 175 -9.04 15.07 16.02
CA THR A 175 -7.95 14.36 15.34
C THR A 175 -6.70 14.36 16.20
N LEU A 176 -6.24 13.17 16.57
CA LEU A 176 -4.94 12.93 17.17
C LEU A 176 -3.89 12.76 16.06
N ILE A 177 -2.69 13.29 16.26
CA ILE A 177 -1.60 13.22 15.27
C ILE A 177 -0.41 12.53 15.92
N ALA A 178 -0.01 11.40 15.36
CA ALA A 178 1.18 10.67 15.73
C ALA A 178 2.39 11.25 15.00
N ASP A 179 3.41 11.66 15.75
CA ASP A 179 4.74 11.93 15.20
C ASP A 179 5.60 10.68 15.42
N THR A 180 6.02 10.05 14.32
CA THR A 180 6.81 8.82 14.38
C THR A 180 8.02 8.89 13.46
N SER A 181 9.15 8.41 13.97
CA SER A 181 10.37 8.26 13.16
C SER A 181 11.16 7.03 13.58
N ALA A 182 11.63 6.29 12.57
CA ALA A 182 12.50 5.15 12.78
C ALA A 182 13.95 5.61 13.00
N ARG A 183 14.76 4.78 13.65
CA ARG A 183 16.16 5.09 13.94
C ARG A 183 17.11 4.33 13.01
N HIS A 184 18.34 4.82 12.90
CA HIS A 184 19.45 4.12 12.24
C HIS A 184 19.18 3.73 10.77
N GLY A 185 18.45 4.59 10.04
CA GLY A 185 18.15 4.39 8.61
C GLY A 185 17.03 3.39 8.31
N ARG A 186 16.37 2.84 9.35
CA ARG A 186 15.16 2.03 9.24
C ARG A 186 13.95 2.87 8.85
N SER A 187 12.83 2.21 8.55
CA SER A 187 11.54 2.82 8.22
C SER A 187 10.44 2.37 9.20
N ILE A 188 9.43 3.22 9.44
CA ILE A 188 8.23 2.81 10.18
C ILE A 188 7.40 1.91 9.27
N ARG A 189 7.09 0.69 9.73
CA ARG A 189 6.33 -0.32 8.99
C ARG A 189 4.87 -0.34 9.39
N ARG A 190 4.61 -0.29 10.69
CA ARG A 190 3.26 -0.37 11.26
C ARG A 190 3.01 0.80 12.19
N LEU A 191 1.80 1.32 12.13
CA LEU A 191 1.24 2.25 13.08
C LEU A 191 -0.14 1.73 13.49
N ALA A 192 -0.49 1.83 14.77
CA ALA A 192 -1.79 1.38 15.26
C ALA A 192 -2.24 2.21 16.46
N TRP A 193 -3.40 2.83 16.34
CA TRP A 193 -4.13 3.49 17.40
C TRP A 193 -5.08 2.53 18.09
N THR A 194 -5.18 2.63 19.41
CA THR A 194 -6.11 1.84 20.21
C THR A 194 -6.63 2.70 21.34
N GLN A 195 -7.95 2.69 21.53
CA GLN A 195 -8.52 3.26 22.75
C GLN A 195 -8.28 2.27 23.91
N VAL A 196 -7.52 2.70 24.92
CA VAL A 196 -7.10 1.83 26.03
C VAL A 196 -7.90 2.06 27.31
N ALA A 197 -8.60 3.19 27.44
CA ALA A 197 -9.44 3.49 28.60
C ALA A 197 -10.52 4.53 28.30
N GLY A 198 -11.50 4.61 29.21
CA GLY A 198 -12.54 5.64 29.23
C GLY A 198 -13.75 5.37 28.33
N PRO A 199 -14.67 6.34 28.22
CA PRO A 199 -15.86 6.26 27.38
C PRO A 199 -15.53 5.95 25.93
N GLN A 200 -16.23 4.98 25.33
CA GLN A 200 -15.98 4.52 23.95
C GLN A 200 -16.24 5.64 22.95
N ALA A 201 -15.21 6.06 22.23
CA ALA A 201 -15.34 7.00 21.14
C ALA A 201 -15.60 6.24 19.83
N THR A 202 -16.34 6.87 18.91
CA THR A 202 -16.50 6.33 17.57
C THR A 202 -15.27 6.70 16.75
N VAL A 203 -14.58 5.70 16.20
CA VAL A 203 -13.47 5.93 15.27
C VAL A 203 -14.06 6.40 13.93
N ASP A 204 -13.54 7.51 13.42
CA ASP A 204 -13.89 8.06 12.11
C ASP A 204 -12.66 7.98 11.20
N GLY A 205 -12.62 6.98 10.33
CA GLY A 205 -11.46 6.65 9.49
C GLY A 205 -10.74 5.37 9.94
N ALA A 206 -9.43 5.29 9.67
CA ALA A 206 -8.63 4.10 9.93
C ALA A 206 -7.69 4.30 11.13
N SER A 207 -7.50 3.25 11.93
CA SER A 207 -6.68 3.28 13.14
C SER A 207 -5.19 3.08 12.89
N ASP A 208 -4.76 2.87 11.65
CA ASP A 208 -3.36 2.61 11.26
C ASP A 208 -2.68 3.82 10.58
N GLN A 209 -3.25 5.01 10.79
CA GLN A 209 -2.82 6.27 10.19
C GLN A 209 -2.09 7.16 11.21
N ASP A 210 -1.23 8.03 10.70
CA ASP A 210 -0.56 9.07 11.47
C ASP A 210 -1.56 10.07 12.04
N ARG A 211 -2.64 10.37 11.31
CA ARG A 211 -3.76 11.17 11.82
C ARG A 211 -4.98 10.30 12.07
N PHE A 212 -5.46 10.30 13.32
CA PHE A 212 -6.49 9.41 13.82
C PHE A 212 -7.65 10.23 14.39
N THR A 213 -8.80 10.18 13.74
CA THR A 213 -9.97 10.98 14.10
C THR A 213 -10.98 10.15 14.90
N VAL A 214 -11.48 10.75 15.97
CA VAL A 214 -12.49 10.14 16.84
C VAL A 214 -13.63 11.12 17.09
N ILE A 215 -14.85 10.62 17.18
CA ILE A 215 -16.02 11.34 17.65
C ILE A 215 -16.23 10.95 19.12
N LEU A 216 -16.17 11.94 20.01
CA LEU A 216 -16.25 11.69 21.44
C LEU A 216 -17.69 11.40 21.87
N PRO A 217 -17.89 10.42 22.77
CA PRO A 217 -19.22 10.10 23.23
C PRO A 217 -19.73 11.19 24.18
N GLN A 218 -21.05 11.25 24.33
CA GLN A 218 -21.69 11.98 25.41
C GLN A 218 -21.38 11.31 26.76
N VAL A 219 -21.22 12.11 27.81
CA VAL A 219 -20.78 11.70 29.15
C VAL A 219 -21.58 12.43 30.23
N GLU A 220 -22.05 11.69 31.26
CA GLU A 220 -22.80 12.25 32.40
C GLU A 220 -21.99 13.25 33.26
N GLN A 221 -20.68 13.18 33.18
CA GLN A 221 -19.75 14.07 33.87
C GLN A 221 -18.43 14.10 33.09
N THR A 222 -17.58 15.10 33.35
CA THR A 222 -16.24 15.14 32.76
C THR A 222 -15.50 13.83 33.01
N GLN A 223 -15.06 13.18 31.94
CA GLN A 223 -14.36 11.90 31.96
C GLN A 223 -13.16 11.95 31.01
N THR A 224 -12.17 11.13 31.27
CA THR A 224 -10.98 11.04 30.41
C THR A 224 -11.03 9.75 29.61
N THR A 225 -10.89 9.86 28.30
CA THR A 225 -10.57 8.74 27.41
C THR A 225 -9.09 8.77 27.09
N ARG A 226 -8.47 7.60 26.94
CA ARG A 226 -7.05 7.47 26.64
C ARG A 226 -6.87 6.65 25.38
N PHE A 227 -6.08 7.19 24.46
CA PHE A 227 -5.65 6.52 23.25
C PHE A 227 -4.17 6.23 23.31
N ARG A 228 -3.79 5.13 22.67
CA ARG A 228 -2.40 4.70 22.52
C ARG A 228 -2.08 4.59 21.05
N VAL A 229 -0.96 5.15 20.63
CA VAL A 229 -0.37 4.82 19.33
C VAL A 229 0.82 3.89 19.54
N ARG A 230 0.89 2.83 18.74
CA ARG A 230 2.04 1.93 18.65
C ARG A 230 2.64 2.04 17.26
N ALA A 231 3.94 2.30 17.17
CA ALA A 231 4.69 2.21 15.92
C ALA A 231 5.70 1.07 15.97
N THR A 232 5.84 0.33 14.86
CA THR A 232 6.84 -0.73 14.68
C THR A 232 7.69 -0.42 13.46
N ASP A 233 9.01 -0.53 13.58
CA ASP A 233 9.97 -0.28 12.50
C ASP A 233 10.37 -1.54 11.73
N SER A 234 11.16 -1.38 10.66
CA SER A 234 11.61 -2.48 9.79
C SER A 234 12.48 -3.53 10.49
N GLY A 235 13.12 -3.18 11.61
CA GLY A 235 13.87 -4.12 12.44
C GLY A 235 12.99 -4.86 13.44
N GLY A 236 11.68 -4.60 13.46
CA GLY A 236 10.72 -5.20 14.38
C GLY A 236 10.70 -4.53 15.76
N PHE A 237 11.38 -3.40 15.96
CA PHE A 237 11.30 -2.68 17.23
C PHE A 237 10.02 -1.86 17.29
N SER A 238 9.35 -1.87 18.45
CA SER A 238 8.15 -1.09 18.67
C SER A 238 8.27 -0.12 19.84
N ALA A 239 7.64 1.04 19.68
CA ALA A 239 7.40 2.00 20.75
C ALA A 239 5.92 2.37 20.78
N GLU A 240 5.48 2.80 21.94
CA GLU A 240 4.13 3.25 22.18
C GLU A 240 4.16 4.59 22.87
N ASP A 241 3.13 5.40 22.64
CA ASP A 241 2.85 6.59 23.44
C ASP A 241 1.34 6.73 23.66
N ASP A 242 0.97 7.33 24.80
CA ASP A 242 -0.41 7.50 25.23
C ASP A 242 -0.78 9.00 25.18
N VAL A 243 -1.98 9.30 24.68
CA VAL A 243 -2.58 10.64 24.75
C VAL A 243 -3.95 10.56 25.43
N GLU A 244 -4.23 11.54 26.29
CA GLU A 244 -5.49 11.65 27.01
C GLU A 244 -6.35 12.77 26.45
N ILE A 245 -7.61 12.43 26.18
CA ILE A 245 -8.66 13.39 25.86
C ILE A 245 -9.60 13.49 27.06
N THR A 246 -9.63 14.66 27.69
CA THR A 246 -10.65 14.98 28.70
C THR A 246 -11.93 15.41 28.00
N VAL A 247 -12.94 14.55 28.04
CA VAL A 247 -14.27 14.80 27.48
C VAL A 247 -15.06 15.66 28.45
N ALA A 248 -15.34 16.90 28.05
CA ALA A 248 -16.14 17.82 28.84
C ALA A 248 -17.64 17.58 28.61
N ASN A 249 -18.36 17.23 29.69
CA ASN A 249 -19.82 17.28 29.71
C ASN A 249 -20.25 18.74 29.50
N SER A 250 -20.85 19.03 28.35
CA SER A 250 -21.20 20.37 27.89
C SER A 250 -22.54 20.43 27.13
N LEU A 251 -23.08 19.29 26.72
CA LEU A 251 -24.42 19.17 26.17
C LEU A 251 -25.44 19.29 27.30
N PRO A 252 -26.54 20.06 27.11
CA PRO A 252 -27.58 20.17 28.12
C PRO A 252 -28.40 18.90 28.35
N ASN A 253 -28.45 18.02 27.34
CA ASN A 253 -29.23 16.79 27.34
C ASN A 253 -28.58 15.74 28.25
N ALA A 254 -29.34 15.06 29.11
CA ALA A 254 -28.81 13.93 29.87
C ALA A 254 -28.75 12.66 28.99
N LEU A 255 -28.01 11.63 29.41
CA LEU A 255 -28.10 10.31 28.78
C LEU A 255 -29.30 9.54 29.34
N PRO A 256 -29.89 8.63 28.53
CA PRO A 256 -30.83 7.65 29.01
C PRO A 256 -30.28 6.82 30.17
N LEU A 257 -31.12 6.55 31.16
CA LEU A 257 -30.88 5.54 32.18
C LEU A 257 -31.37 4.20 31.65
N VAL A 258 -30.46 3.24 31.47
CA VAL A 258 -30.75 1.91 30.94
C VAL A 258 -30.36 0.84 31.95
N ASP A 259 -31.24 -0.14 32.13
CA ASP A 259 -31.06 -1.32 32.98
C ASP A 259 -31.52 -2.53 32.16
N ALA A 260 -30.59 -3.43 31.81
CA ALA A 260 -30.83 -4.64 31.05
C ALA A 260 -31.47 -5.76 31.90
N GLY A 261 -31.54 -5.57 33.22
CA GLY A 261 -32.03 -6.54 34.19
C GLY A 261 -30.94 -7.47 34.72
N ASP A 262 -31.32 -8.32 35.67
CA ASP A 262 -30.40 -9.25 36.34
C ASP A 262 -29.92 -10.38 35.41
N ASP A 263 -28.66 -10.82 35.61
CA ASP A 263 -28.08 -12.00 34.97
C ASP A 263 -28.96 -13.24 35.12
N GLN A 264 -29.05 -14.03 34.05
CA GLN A 264 -29.93 -15.20 33.99
C GLN A 264 -29.14 -16.48 33.87
N THR A 265 -29.63 -17.54 34.53
CA THR A 265 -29.18 -18.92 34.25
C THR A 265 -30.35 -19.67 33.64
N VAL A 266 -30.15 -20.17 32.42
CA VAL A 266 -31.17 -20.85 31.63
C VAL A 266 -30.63 -22.18 31.15
N VAL A 267 -31.52 -23.16 30.97
CA VAL A 267 -31.15 -24.44 30.36
C VAL A 267 -31.27 -24.29 28.84
N SER A 268 -30.42 -24.98 28.08
CA SER A 268 -30.52 -25.05 26.61
C SER A 268 -31.96 -25.30 26.15
N ARG A 269 -32.36 -24.69 25.03
CA ARG A 269 -33.70 -24.76 24.39
C ARG A 269 -34.84 -24.10 25.16
N GLN A 270 -34.59 -23.58 26.37
CA GLN A 270 -35.60 -22.83 27.10
C GLN A 270 -35.69 -21.39 26.57
N PRO A 271 -36.90 -20.78 26.60
CA PRO A 271 -37.05 -19.38 26.29
C PRO A 271 -36.33 -18.50 27.33
N VAL A 272 -35.56 -17.53 26.84
CA VAL A 272 -34.94 -16.46 27.61
C VAL A 272 -35.80 -15.22 27.47
N SER A 273 -36.25 -14.65 28.59
CA SER A 273 -37.03 -13.42 28.60
C SER A 273 -36.13 -12.27 29.03
N LEU A 274 -35.87 -11.34 28.10
CA LEU A 274 -35.11 -10.12 28.36
C LEU A 274 -36.10 -9.03 28.77
N ARG A 275 -35.87 -8.42 29.93
CA ARG A 275 -36.75 -7.40 30.51
C ARG A 275 -35.92 -6.22 30.95
N GLY A 276 -35.81 -5.25 30.06
CA GLY A 276 -35.10 -4.03 30.32
C GLY A 276 -36.00 -2.92 30.86
N GLN A 277 -35.36 -1.91 31.42
CA GLN A 277 -35.94 -0.62 31.75
C GLN A 277 -35.09 0.46 31.06
N ALA A 278 -35.77 1.45 30.48
CA ALA A 278 -35.13 2.64 29.97
C ALA A 278 -35.97 3.85 30.36
N SER A 279 -35.32 4.92 30.81
CA SER A 279 -35.98 6.19 31.12
C SER A 279 -35.04 7.34 30.84
N ASP A 280 -35.60 8.45 30.39
CA ASP A 280 -34.83 9.66 30.16
C ASP A 280 -35.17 10.73 31.21
N PRO A 281 -34.18 11.32 31.91
CA PRO A 281 -34.44 12.31 32.96
C PRO A 281 -34.99 13.66 32.48
N ASP A 282 -34.71 14.08 31.25
CA ASP A 282 -35.05 15.41 30.71
C ASP A 282 -35.86 15.39 29.41
N GLY A 283 -36.15 14.20 28.89
CA GLY A 283 -36.92 13.95 27.67
C GLY A 283 -37.66 12.61 27.70
N SER A 284 -37.62 11.89 26.59
CA SER A 284 -38.29 10.60 26.42
C SER A 284 -37.49 9.63 25.54
N ILE A 285 -37.55 8.34 25.86
CA ILE A 285 -36.96 7.28 25.03
C ILE A 285 -37.78 7.12 23.73
N THR A 286 -37.13 7.27 22.58
CA THR A 286 -37.76 7.05 21.27
C THR A 286 -37.56 5.63 20.75
N ASP A 287 -36.38 5.05 21.01
CA ASP A 287 -35.99 3.75 20.47
C ASP A 287 -35.24 2.92 21.51
N VAL A 288 -35.41 1.60 21.45
CA VAL A 288 -34.59 0.64 22.19
C VAL A 288 -34.21 -0.51 21.28
N LEU A 289 -33.06 -1.13 21.53
CA LEU A 289 -32.60 -2.27 20.75
C LEU A 289 -31.83 -3.26 21.61
N TRP A 290 -32.23 -4.53 21.55
CA TRP A 290 -31.49 -5.67 22.09
C TRP A 290 -30.60 -6.30 21.04
N GLN A 291 -29.34 -6.57 21.39
CA GLN A 291 -28.39 -7.27 20.53
C GLN A 291 -27.55 -8.26 21.35
N LEU A 292 -27.11 -9.35 20.72
CA LEU A 292 -26.06 -10.21 21.30
C LEU A 292 -24.69 -9.62 20.96
N ASP A 293 -23.78 -9.62 21.93
CA ASP A 293 -22.43 -9.06 21.81
C ASP A 293 -21.37 -10.09 22.23
N PRO A 294 -20.69 -10.79 21.30
CA PRO A 294 -20.82 -10.67 19.85
C PRO A 294 -22.08 -11.36 19.29
N PRO A 295 -22.51 -11.02 18.05
CA PRO A 295 -23.64 -11.68 17.38
C PRO A 295 -23.45 -13.20 17.25
N GLN A 296 -24.53 -13.96 17.39
CA GLN A 296 -24.52 -15.43 17.33
C GLN A 296 -25.31 -15.94 16.13
N GLN A 297 -24.74 -16.85 15.33
CA GLN A 297 -25.48 -17.49 14.24
C GLN A 297 -26.64 -18.33 14.78
N GLY A 298 -27.77 -18.35 14.05
CA GLY A 298 -28.94 -19.16 14.39
C GLY A 298 -29.82 -18.63 15.53
N ILE A 299 -29.38 -17.61 16.28
CA ILE A 299 -30.17 -16.99 17.35
C ILE A 299 -30.79 -15.67 16.84
N THR A 300 -32.11 -15.60 16.88
CA THR A 300 -32.85 -14.35 16.61
C THR A 300 -33.53 -13.87 17.88
N ILE A 301 -33.26 -12.62 18.28
CA ILE A 301 -34.01 -11.96 19.35
C ILE A 301 -35.35 -11.48 18.79
N HIS A 302 -36.44 -12.06 19.26
CA HIS A 302 -37.79 -11.62 18.93
C HIS A 302 -38.15 -10.37 19.73
N ARG A 303 -38.77 -9.39 19.06
CA ARG A 303 -39.15 -8.08 19.64
C ARG A 303 -37.95 -7.34 20.23
N ALA A 304 -36.80 -7.45 19.54
CA ALA A 304 -35.54 -6.83 19.93
C ALA A 304 -35.64 -5.30 20.05
N ASP A 305 -36.56 -4.69 19.32
CA ASP A 305 -36.89 -3.27 19.32
C ASP A 305 -37.83 -2.85 20.47
N THR A 306 -37.99 -3.69 21.50
CA THR A 306 -38.85 -3.42 22.65
C THR A 306 -38.13 -3.73 23.97
N LEU A 307 -38.57 -3.10 25.07
CA LEU A 307 -38.05 -3.39 26.41
C LEU A 307 -38.29 -4.83 26.87
N ASN A 308 -39.23 -5.55 26.24
CA ASN A 308 -39.54 -6.95 26.55
C ASN A 308 -39.27 -7.81 25.32
N ALA A 309 -38.04 -8.29 25.21
CA ALA A 309 -37.60 -9.15 24.14
C ALA A 309 -37.48 -10.61 24.62
N GLU A 310 -37.39 -11.54 23.68
CA GLU A 310 -37.16 -12.95 24.01
C GLU A 310 -36.42 -13.67 22.89
N PHE A 311 -35.66 -14.69 23.25
CA PHE A 311 -35.08 -15.63 22.31
C PHE A 311 -35.03 -17.02 22.95
N THR A 312 -34.76 -18.05 22.16
CA THR A 312 -34.57 -19.40 22.70
C THR A 312 -33.08 -19.62 22.96
N ALA A 313 -32.72 -20.04 24.18
CA ALA A 313 -31.34 -20.36 24.51
C ALA A 313 -30.83 -21.45 23.55
N PRO A 314 -29.61 -21.32 23.00
CA PRO A 314 -29.08 -22.29 22.04
C PRO A 314 -28.95 -23.68 22.66
N ASN A 315 -29.01 -24.70 21.81
CA ASN A 315 -28.56 -26.03 22.16
C ASN A 315 -27.03 -26.02 22.23
N THR A 316 -26.44 -26.50 23.33
CA THR A 316 -24.99 -26.49 23.53
C THR A 316 -24.54 -27.76 24.24
N ALA A 317 -23.36 -28.27 23.87
CA ALA A 317 -22.76 -29.45 24.52
C ALA A 317 -22.21 -29.12 25.92
N ASP A 318 -21.60 -27.93 26.03
CA ASP A 318 -21.02 -27.40 27.26
C ASP A 318 -21.77 -26.14 27.71
N ALA A 319 -21.51 -25.72 28.96
CA ALA A 319 -22.07 -24.46 29.46
C ALA A 319 -21.43 -23.27 28.75
N VAL A 320 -22.26 -22.36 28.24
CA VAL A 320 -21.82 -21.14 27.54
C VAL A 320 -22.41 -19.90 28.20
N THR A 321 -21.78 -18.74 27.98
CA THR A 321 -22.32 -17.45 28.42
C THR A 321 -22.56 -16.56 27.21
N LEU A 322 -23.80 -16.11 27.03
CA LEU A 322 -24.16 -15.10 26.04
C LEU A 322 -24.24 -13.74 26.73
N ILE A 323 -23.91 -12.66 26.02
CA ILE A 323 -24.07 -11.29 26.50
C ILE A 323 -25.16 -10.64 25.65
N ALA A 324 -26.26 -10.23 26.29
CA ALA A 324 -27.31 -9.47 25.64
C ALA A 324 -27.22 -8.01 26.08
N ARG A 325 -27.04 -7.09 25.14
CA ARG A 325 -26.93 -5.64 25.35
C ARG A 325 -28.26 -4.97 24.98
N LEU A 326 -28.78 -4.15 25.88
CA LEU A 326 -29.88 -3.22 25.63
C LEU A 326 -29.33 -1.83 25.40
N THR A 327 -29.62 -1.23 24.27
CA THR A 327 -29.33 0.18 23.97
C THR A 327 -30.63 0.97 23.91
N ALA A 328 -30.69 2.15 24.52
CA ALA A 328 -31.81 3.08 24.42
C ALA A 328 -31.36 4.40 23.79
N THR A 329 -32.24 5.01 22.98
CA THR A 329 -32.04 6.33 22.35
C THR A 329 -33.15 7.27 22.81
N ASP A 330 -32.82 8.51 23.18
CA ASP A 330 -33.79 9.55 23.54
C ASP A 330 -34.25 10.41 22.34
N ASP A 331 -35.15 11.35 22.61
CA ASP A 331 -35.72 12.28 21.63
C ASP A 331 -34.76 13.38 21.14
N SER A 332 -33.57 13.47 21.75
CA SER A 332 -32.45 14.32 21.33
C SER A 332 -31.37 13.52 20.59
N GLY A 333 -31.50 12.20 20.49
CA GLY A 333 -30.57 11.28 19.82
C GLY A 333 -29.43 10.75 20.71
N ALA A 334 -29.42 11.03 22.02
CA ALA A 334 -28.41 10.48 22.92
C ALA A 334 -28.66 9.00 23.19
N GLN A 335 -27.58 8.24 23.42
CA GLN A 335 -27.65 6.79 23.58
C GLN A 335 -26.91 6.30 24.82
N ALA A 336 -27.53 5.38 25.55
CA ALA A 336 -26.88 4.62 26.61
C ALA A 336 -27.21 3.14 26.47
N SER A 337 -26.36 2.28 27.05
CA SER A 337 -26.57 0.84 27.02
C SER A 337 -26.21 0.16 28.34
N ASP A 338 -26.84 -0.98 28.58
CA ASP A 338 -26.52 -1.90 29.66
C ASP A 338 -26.54 -3.35 29.13
N SER A 339 -25.86 -4.27 29.81
CA SER A 339 -25.74 -5.66 29.38
C SER A 339 -26.13 -6.63 30.48
N VAL A 340 -26.78 -7.73 30.08
CA VAL A 340 -27.10 -8.87 30.95
C VAL A 340 -26.39 -10.12 30.45
N PHE A 341 -25.84 -10.91 31.38
CA PHE A 341 -25.19 -12.18 31.08
C PHE A 341 -26.19 -13.34 31.18
N ILE A 342 -26.24 -14.16 30.14
CA ILE A 342 -27.12 -15.33 30.06
C ILE A 342 -26.24 -16.59 30.09
N HIS A 343 -26.16 -17.22 31.26
CA HIS A 343 -25.46 -18.49 31.45
C HIS A 343 -26.36 -19.64 31.01
N VAL A 344 -26.02 -20.27 29.88
CA VAL A 344 -26.75 -21.40 29.30
C VAL A 344 -26.11 -22.69 29.76
N THR A 345 -26.86 -23.56 30.43
CA THR A 345 -26.39 -24.89 30.86
C THR A 345 -26.93 -26.00 29.95
N PRO A 346 -26.10 -26.99 29.59
CA PRO A 346 -26.50 -28.07 28.69
C PRO A 346 -27.58 -28.97 29.29
N VAL A 347 -28.40 -29.58 28.43
CA VAL A 347 -29.41 -30.59 28.77
C VAL A 347 -29.14 -31.87 27.97
N ALA A 348 -29.78 -32.99 28.34
CA ALA A 348 -29.65 -34.22 27.56
C ALA A 348 -30.12 -34.00 26.11
N ASN A 349 -29.23 -34.32 25.16
CA ASN A 349 -29.42 -34.19 23.72
C ASN A 349 -29.34 -35.57 23.05
N GLN A 350 -30.05 -35.75 21.94
CA GLN A 350 -29.80 -36.84 21.01
C GLN A 350 -29.14 -36.27 19.75
N PRO A 351 -28.13 -36.95 19.16
CA PRO A 351 -27.54 -36.47 17.92
C PRO A 351 -28.60 -36.39 16.81
N PRO A 352 -28.44 -35.47 15.84
CA PRO A 352 -29.31 -35.43 14.67
C PRO A 352 -29.19 -36.74 13.88
N HIS A 353 -30.13 -36.98 12.97
CA HIS A 353 -30.15 -38.18 12.14
C HIS A 353 -30.28 -37.81 10.65
N ILE A 354 -29.23 -38.07 9.88
CA ILE A 354 -29.23 -37.90 8.43
C ILE A 354 -30.11 -38.98 7.80
N ARG A 355 -31.27 -38.59 7.26
CA ARG A 355 -32.24 -39.49 6.63
C ARG A 355 -31.84 -39.91 5.22
N THR A 356 -31.41 -38.94 4.42
CA THR A 356 -30.99 -39.17 3.04
C THR A 356 -29.79 -38.32 2.74
N ILE A 357 -28.84 -38.88 1.99
CA ILE A 357 -27.73 -38.18 1.37
C ILE A 357 -27.62 -38.70 -0.06
N GLY A 358 -27.46 -37.79 -1.02
CA GLY A 358 -27.42 -38.16 -2.43
C GLY A 358 -26.68 -37.15 -3.27
N ALA A 359 -26.19 -37.64 -4.41
CA ALA A 359 -25.61 -36.85 -5.48
C ALA A 359 -26.41 -37.11 -6.75
N GLU A 360 -26.81 -36.06 -7.45
CA GLU A 360 -27.58 -36.16 -8.69
C GLU A 360 -26.95 -35.27 -9.77
N PRO A 361 -26.40 -35.86 -10.86
CA PRO A 361 -26.17 -37.30 -11.08
C PRO A 361 -25.03 -37.88 -10.20
N ASP A 362 -25.07 -39.18 -9.88
CA ASP A 362 -24.02 -39.89 -9.15
C ASP A 362 -22.91 -40.46 -10.05
N ALA A 363 -23.08 -40.35 -11.38
CA ALA A 363 -22.08 -40.64 -12.39
C ALA A 363 -22.13 -39.58 -13.50
N VAL A 364 -20.99 -38.95 -13.76
CA VAL A 364 -20.87 -37.74 -14.57
C VAL A 364 -19.58 -37.73 -15.39
N GLN A 365 -19.49 -36.84 -16.39
CA GLN A 365 -18.24 -36.57 -17.11
C GLN A 365 -17.53 -35.35 -16.52
N SER A 366 -16.23 -35.18 -16.85
CA SER A 366 -15.49 -33.95 -16.52
C SER A 366 -16.30 -32.69 -16.85
N GLY A 367 -16.48 -31.80 -15.87
CA GLY A 367 -17.18 -30.53 -16.04
C GLY A 367 -18.69 -30.56 -15.81
N ASP A 368 -19.34 -31.71 -15.75
CA ASP A 368 -20.77 -31.80 -15.44
C ASP A 368 -21.06 -31.29 -14.02
N GLU A 369 -22.18 -30.61 -13.82
CA GLU A 369 -22.63 -30.19 -12.49
C GLU A 369 -23.26 -31.36 -11.71
N VAL A 370 -22.95 -31.44 -10.42
CA VAL A 370 -23.48 -32.44 -9.49
C VAL A 370 -24.13 -31.74 -8.30
N ILE A 371 -25.43 -31.97 -8.14
CA ILE A 371 -26.18 -31.47 -6.99
C ILE A 371 -26.04 -32.47 -5.85
N LEU A 372 -25.59 -31.99 -4.69
CA LEU A 372 -25.62 -32.73 -3.44
C LEU A 372 -26.83 -32.28 -2.63
N GLN A 373 -27.57 -33.26 -2.14
CA GLN A 373 -28.75 -32.98 -1.33
C GLN A 373 -28.83 -33.95 -0.17
N ALA A 374 -29.21 -33.40 0.98
CA ALA A 374 -29.46 -34.19 2.17
C ALA A 374 -30.75 -33.77 2.86
N THR A 375 -31.36 -34.74 3.54
CA THR A 375 -32.41 -34.48 4.53
C THR A 375 -31.95 -35.04 5.86
N ALA A 376 -32.10 -34.25 6.92
CA ALA A 376 -31.76 -34.63 8.28
C ALA A 376 -32.90 -34.21 9.21
N GLU A 377 -33.01 -34.89 10.34
CA GLU A 377 -33.96 -34.54 11.39
C GLU A 377 -33.28 -34.55 12.75
N ASP A 378 -33.77 -33.70 13.65
CA ASP A 378 -33.42 -33.76 15.05
C ASP A 378 -34.62 -34.26 15.87
N ALA A 379 -34.36 -35.05 16.91
CA ALA A 379 -35.39 -35.68 17.74
C ALA A 379 -36.12 -34.66 18.64
N GLU A 380 -35.46 -33.57 18.98
CA GLU A 380 -35.97 -32.52 19.84
C GLU A 380 -36.41 -31.25 19.06
N GLY A 381 -36.14 -31.22 17.77
CA GLY A 381 -36.52 -30.15 16.85
C GLY A 381 -35.55 -28.97 16.84
N ASP A 382 -34.30 -29.19 17.23
CA ASP A 382 -33.25 -28.17 17.23
C ASP A 382 -32.86 -27.74 15.79
N PRO A 383 -32.44 -26.47 15.59
CA PRO A 383 -31.91 -26.03 14.30
C PRO A 383 -30.67 -26.83 13.88
N LEU A 384 -30.60 -27.19 12.59
CA LEU A 384 -29.51 -27.99 12.04
C LEU A 384 -28.55 -27.13 11.21
N PHE A 385 -27.25 -27.37 11.41
CA PHE A 385 -26.15 -26.78 10.67
C PHE A 385 -25.49 -27.85 9.81
N TYR A 386 -25.31 -27.58 8.53
CA TYR A 386 -24.73 -28.52 7.57
C TYR A 386 -23.29 -28.12 7.29
N GLN A 387 -22.43 -29.10 6.99
CA GLN A 387 -21.09 -28.84 6.49
C GLN A 387 -20.67 -29.98 5.56
N TRP A 388 -20.59 -29.68 4.27
CA TRP A 388 -20.05 -30.60 3.27
C TRP A 388 -18.53 -30.46 3.16
N ARG A 389 -17.81 -31.58 3.13
CA ARG A 389 -16.36 -31.61 2.88
C ARG A 389 -15.98 -32.79 2.00
N GLN A 390 -15.00 -32.59 1.13
CA GLN A 390 -14.44 -33.69 0.38
C GLN A 390 -13.56 -34.56 1.29
N LEU A 391 -13.78 -35.87 1.28
CA LEU A 391 -12.99 -36.85 2.03
C LEU A 391 -11.88 -37.47 1.17
N ALA A 392 -12.16 -37.75 -0.11
CA ALA A 392 -11.19 -38.36 -1.04
C ALA A 392 -11.53 -38.08 -2.52
N GLY A 393 -10.58 -38.37 -3.40
CA GLY A 393 -10.72 -38.25 -4.86
C GLY A 393 -10.10 -36.96 -5.43
N PRO A 394 -10.27 -36.70 -6.74
CA PRO A 394 -9.81 -35.47 -7.38
C PRO A 394 -10.49 -34.25 -6.76
N ALA A 395 -9.75 -33.14 -6.55
CA ALA A 395 -10.23 -31.99 -5.79
C ALA A 395 -11.50 -31.34 -6.40
N ILE A 396 -12.50 -31.05 -5.56
CA ILE A 396 -13.75 -30.39 -5.95
C ILE A 396 -14.02 -29.14 -5.12
N SER A 397 -14.74 -28.16 -5.71
CA SER A 397 -15.22 -26.97 -5.01
C SER A 397 -16.72 -27.09 -4.75
N ILE A 398 -17.11 -27.26 -3.49
CA ILE A 398 -18.52 -27.34 -3.07
C ILE A 398 -19.02 -25.92 -2.77
N LEU A 399 -20.06 -25.46 -3.47
CA LEU A 399 -20.60 -24.10 -3.35
C LEU A 399 -21.62 -24.00 -2.23
N GLN A 400 -21.44 -23.09 -1.27
CA GLN A 400 -22.28 -23.00 -0.06
C GLN A 400 -22.29 -24.34 0.72
N PRO A 401 -21.12 -24.83 1.18
CA PRO A 401 -21.00 -26.10 1.89
C PRO A 401 -21.83 -26.16 3.19
N GLU A 402 -22.35 -25.03 3.65
CA GLU A 402 -23.23 -24.91 4.81
C GLU A 402 -24.72 -25.17 4.52
N SER A 403 -25.09 -25.45 3.26
CA SER A 403 -26.47 -25.68 2.83
C SER A 403 -26.84 -27.17 2.76
N ALA A 404 -28.08 -27.51 3.10
CA ALA A 404 -28.63 -28.86 2.93
C ALA A 404 -28.72 -29.30 1.45
N VAL A 405 -28.80 -28.33 0.53
CA VAL A 405 -28.69 -28.52 -0.92
C VAL A 405 -27.58 -27.64 -1.44
N THR A 406 -26.57 -28.27 -2.00
CA THR A 406 -25.35 -27.62 -2.50
C THR A 406 -24.99 -28.23 -3.85
N THR A 407 -24.02 -27.64 -4.54
CA THR A 407 -23.56 -28.11 -5.84
C THR A 407 -22.05 -28.07 -5.91
N PHE A 408 -21.48 -28.96 -6.70
CA PHE A 408 -20.11 -28.88 -7.16
C PHE A 408 -20.06 -29.33 -8.61
N ALA A 409 -19.06 -28.88 -9.35
CA ALA A 409 -18.84 -29.41 -10.69
C ALA A 409 -17.76 -30.48 -10.70
N ALA A 410 -18.01 -31.51 -11.50
CA ALA A 410 -17.16 -32.68 -11.63
C ALA A 410 -15.75 -32.26 -12.10
N PRO A 411 -14.70 -32.70 -11.40
CA PRO A 411 -13.33 -32.31 -11.70
C PRO A 411 -12.87 -32.90 -13.03
N ASP A 412 -11.88 -32.26 -13.66
CA ASP A 412 -11.36 -32.74 -14.94
C ASP A 412 -10.44 -33.95 -14.71
N VAL A 413 -10.78 -35.11 -15.28
CA VAL A 413 -10.06 -36.37 -15.07
C VAL A 413 -9.62 -36.99 -16.39
N MET A 414 -8.37 -37.48 -16.42
CA MET A 414 -7.81 -38.16 -17.60
C MET A 414 -8.22 -39.64 -17.67
N ASP A 415 -8.57 -40.24 -16.53
CA ASP A 415 -9.12 -41.59 -16.37
C ASP A 415 -10.29 -41.53 -15.38
N THR A 416 -11.23 -42.48 -15.45
CA THR A 416 -12.38 -42.52 -14.55
C THR A 416 -11.94 -42.55 -13.08
N ALA A 417 -12.45 -41.63 -12.26
CA ALA A 417 -12.12 -41.48 -10.85
C ALA A 417 -13.38 -41.38 -9.97
N THR A 418 -13.24 -41.59 -8.66
CA THR A 418 -14.34 -41.44 -7.70
C THR A 418 -14.04 -40.29 -6.74
N VAL A 419 -14.99 -39.38 -6.60
CA VAL A 419 -14.99 -38.32 -5.59
C VAL A 419 -15.83 -38.80 -4.41
N THR A 420 -15.30 -38.76 -3.20
CA THR A 420 -16.02 -39.12 -1.97
C THR A 420 -16.16 -37.89 -1.09
N ILE A 421 -17.38 -37.61 -0.67
CA ILE A 421 -17.79 -36.40 0.02
C ILE A 421 -18.48 -36.81 1.31
N GLU A 422 -18.17 -36.12 2.40
CA GLU A 422 -18.80 -36.28 3.70
C GLU A 422 -19.68 -35.05 4.00
N LEU A 423 -20.87 -35.31 4.50
CA LEU A 423 -21.73 -34.32 5.13
C LEU A 423 -21.67 -34.53 6.64
N GLU A 424 -21.35 -33.48 7.38
CA GLU A 424 -21.61 -33.38 8.81
C GLU A 424 -22.87 -32.52 9.04
N VAL A 425 -23.79 -33.00 9.88
CA VAL A 425 -24.95 -32.24 10.36
C VAL A 425 -24.86 -32.11 11.87
N ASN A 426 -24.85 -30.87 12.37
CA ASN A 426 -24.72 -30.55 13.80
C ASN A 426 -25.97 -29.80 14.30
N ASP A 427 -26.39 -30.05 15.54
CA ASP A 427 -27.58 -29.44 16.16
C ASP A 427 -27.25 -28.38 17.24
N GLY A 428 -25.99 -27.93 17.30
CA GLY A 428 -25.43 -27.05 18.32
C GLY A 428 -24.74 -27.80 19.49
N ALA A 429 -25.00 -29.09 19.68
CA ALA A 429 -24.39 -29.90 20.73
C ALA A 429 -23.70 -31.16 20.18
N ASP A 430 -24.39 -31.95 19.36
CA ASP A 430 -23.89 -33.20 18.78
C ASP A 430 -23.95 -33.17 17.24
N SER A 431 -23.18 -34.05 16.60
CA SER A 431 -23.13 -34.19 15.14
C SER A 431 -23.46 -35.61 14.69
N ASP A 432 -24.00 -35.72 13.48
CA ASP A 432 -24.08 -36.94 12.68
C ASP A 432 -23.35 -36.75 11.34
N VAL A 433 -22.79 -37.83 10.80
CA VAL A 433 -21.97 -37.78 9.57
C VAL A 433 -22.39 -38.87 8.59
N ALA A 434 -22.42 -38.52 7.31
CA ALA A 434 -22.70 -39.46 6.23
C ALA A 434 -21.86 -39.15 4.99
N THR A 435 -21.58 -40.17 4.18
CA THR A 435 -20.76 -40.02 2.97
C THR A 435 -21.53 -40.36 1.70
N VAL A 436 -21.23 -39.65 0.61
CA VAL A 436 -21.71 -39.92 -0.74
C VAL A 436 -20.53 -39.96 -1.71
N SER A 437 -20.62 -40.75 -2.77
CA SER A 437 -19.57 -40.87 -3.79
C SER A 437 -20.13 -40.59 -5.17
N VAL A 438 -19.31 -39.95 -6.02
CA VAL A 438 -19.65 -39.59 -7.39
C VAL A 438 -18.57 -40.13 -8.32
N LEU A 439 -18.99 -40.85 -9.37
CA LEU A 439 -18.10 -41.39 -10.38
C LEU A 439 -17.91 -40.37 -11.51
N VAL A 440 -16.67 -40.05 -11.85
CA VAL A 440 -16.34 -39.03 -12.85
C VAL A 440 -15.54 -39.68 -13.97
N SER A 441 -15.96 -39.54 -15.22
CA SER A 441 -15.26 -40.07 -16.39
C SER A 441 -14.72 -38.95 -17.30
N PRO A 442 -13.69 -39.20 -18.13
CA PRO A 442 -13.16 -38.19 -19.05
C PRO A 442 -14.23 -37.73 -20.07
N ALA A 443 -14.15 -36.47 -20.50
CA ALA A 443 -15.01 -35.92 -21.56
C ALA A 443 -14.54 -36.36 -22.97
N ASP A 444 -15.48 -36.64 -23.88
CA ASP A 444 -15.18 -36.95 -25.29
C ASP A 444 -14.87 -35.65 -26.10
N GLY A 445 -13.86 -35.70 -26.99
CA GLY A 445 -13.37 -34.55 -27.79
C GLY A 445 -14.36 -33.98 -28.84
N PRO A 446 -14.04 -32.82 -29.47
CA PRO A 446 -14.98 -31.71 -29.60
C PRO A 446 -15.90 -31.80 -30.83
N ASP A 447 -17.20 -31.58 -30.59
CA ASP A 447 -18.12 -30.96 -31.55
C ASP A 447 -18.81 -29.76 -30.87
N SER A 448 -18.99 -28.71 -31.65
CA SER A 448 -19.28 -27.32 -31.29
C SER A 448 -20.61 -27.04 -30.58
N GLY A 449 -20.60 -26.15 -29.58
CA GLY A 449 -21.67 -25.16 -29.40
C GLY A 449 -22.23 -24.95 -27.98
N GLY A 450 -21.62 -24.02 -27.24
CA GLY A 450 -22.28 -23.02 -26.36
C GLY A 450 -23.00 -23.47 -25.08
N GLY A 451 -22.58 -22.90 -23.93
CA GLY A 451 -23.46 -22.84 -22.75
C GLY A 451 -22.82 -22.74 -21.36
N LEU A 452 -22.01 -21.72 -21.11
CA LEU A 452 -22.03 -20.88 -19.90
C LEU A 452 -21.80 -21.40 -18.46
N ASP A 453 -21.57 -22.69 -18.15
CA ASP A 453 -21.20 -23.09 -16.75
C ASP A 453 -19.86 -23.81 -16.58
N THR A 454 -19.37 -24.49 -17.61
CA THR A 454 -18.04 -25.15 -17.59
C THR A 454 -16.89 -24.21 -17.89
N LEU A 455 -17.19 -23.01 -18.37
CA LEU A 455 -16.19 -22.00 -18.68
C LEU A 455 -15.37 -21.68 -17.43
N CYS A 456 -16.00 -21.59 -16.26
CA CYS A 456 -15.33 -21.23 -15.00
C CYS A 456 -14.65 -22.41 -14.29
N LEU A 457 -14.90 -23.63 -14.74
CA LEU A 457 -14.28 -24.83 -14.18
C LEU A 457 -13.14 -25.37 -15.04
N SER A 458 -13.25 -25.21 -16.36
CA SER A 458 -12.19 -25.54 -17.32
C SER A 458 -11.28 -24.36 -17.64
N ASN A 459 -11.79 -23.13 -17.48
CA ASN A 459 -11.04 -21.89 -17.59
C ASN A 459 -11.58 -20.89 -16.55
N PRO A 460 -11.30 -21.10 -15.24
CA PRO A 460 -11.71 -20.18 -14.15
C PRO A 460 -11.33 -18.71 -14.38
N LEU A 461 -10.42 -18.53 -15.33
CA LEU A 461 -9.80 -17.32 -15.81
C LEU A 461 -10.45 -16.76 -17.10
N HIS A 462 -11.61 -17.26 -17.50
CA HIS A 462 -12.41 -16.73 -18.61
C HIS A 462 -13.16 -15.46 -18.18
N SER A 463 -13.34 -14.51 -19.09
CA SER A 463 -13.89 -13.16 -18.83
C SER A 463 -15.26 -13.07 -18.16
N ASP A 464 -15.96 -14.20 -18.05
CA ASP A 464 -17.34 -14.29 -17.58
C ASP A 464 -17.44 -15.06 -16.24
N CYS A 465 -16.32 -15.29 -15.54
CA CYS A 465 -16.19 -16.12 -14.33
C CYS A 465 -15.78 -15.34 -13.06
N PRO A 466 -16.17 -15.77 -11.85
CA PRO A 466 -15.87 -15.03 -10.60
C PRO A 466 -14.36 -14.89 -10.30
N LEU A 467 -13.58 -15.90 -10.69
CA LEU A 467 -12.11 -15.92 -10.56
C LEU A 467 -11.41 -15.29 -11.77
N TYR A 468 -12.15 -14.65 -12.68
CA TYR A 468 -11.55 -13.88 -13.76
C TYR A 468 -10.66 -12.74 -13.24
N ALA A 469 -10.95 -12.18 -12.07
CA ALA A 469 -10.04 -11.23 -11.42
C ALA A 469 -8.67 -11.86 -11.10
N LEU A 470 -8.65 -13.18 -10.85
CA LEU A 470 -7.45 -13.99 -10.69
C LEU A 470 -6.96 -14.64 -12.00
N SER A 471 -7.65 -14.44 -13.13
CA SER A 471 -7.17 -14.87 -14.47
C SER A 471 -5.81 -14.31 -14.78
N ARG A 472 -5.69 -13.04 -14.45
CA ARG A 472 -4.45 -12.31 -14.57
C ARG A 472 -3.47 -12.76 -13.49
N LEU A 473 -3.93 -13.35 -12.38
CA LEU A 473 -3.13 -14.05 -11.34
C LEU A 473 -2.45 -15.36 -11.83
N LEU A 474 -3.03 -16.05 -12.80
CA LEU A 474 -2.75 -17.48 -13.05
C LEU A 474 -2.81 -17.92 -14.52
N THR A 475 -2.83 -17.01 -15.50
CA THR A 475 -2.76 -17.40 -16.92
C THR A 475 -1.39 -18.04 -17.25
N PRO A 476 -1.34 -19.04 -18.17
CA PRO A 476 -0.43 -20.18 -18.09
C PRO A 476 1.00 -19.96 -18.61
N ASP A 477 1.45 -18.72 -18.75
CA ASP A 477 2.79 -18.43 -19.28
C ASP A 477 3.85 -18.24 -18.17
N LEU A 478 3.53 -18.58 -16.92
CA LEU A 478 4.51 -18.70 -15.83
C LEU A 478 5.02 -20.16 -15.74
N PRO A 479 6.21 -20.50 -16.29
CA PRO A 479 6.67 -21.88 -16.40
C PRO A 479 7.02 -22.54 -15.05
N PHE A 480 6.90 -21.83 -13.93
CA PHE A 480 7.54 -22.17 -12.65
C PHE A 480 6.60 -22.71 -11.56
N CYS A 481 5.28 -22.76 -11.76
CA CYS A 481 4.31 -23.25 -10.74
C CYS A 481 3.64 -24.59 -11.06
N MET A 482 4.08 -25.31 -12.12
CA MET A 482 3.34 -26.46 -12.66
C MET A 482 3.35 -27.75 -11.79
N ALA A 483 4.17 -27.82 -10.74
CA ALA A 483 4.27 -29.01 -9.89
C ALA A 483 3.56 -28.85 -8.53
N SER A 484 3.55 -27.64 -7.96
CA SER A 484 2.92 -27.31 -6.68
C SER A 484 2.90 -25.77 -6.52
N PRO A 485 1.85 -25.17 -5.92
CA PRO A 485 1.88 -23.77 -5.52
C PRO A 485 2.94 -23.47 -4.45
N PHE A 486 3.59 -24.50 -3.89
CA PHE A 486 4.64 -24.42 -2.87
C PHE A 486 6.01 -24.90 -3.36
N SER A 487 6.21 -25.07 -4.68
CA SER A 487 7.54 -25.43 -5.22
C SER A 487 8.48 -24.22 -5.23
N GLU A 488 9.77 -24.42 -4.96
CA GLU A 488 10.81 -23.37 -5.11
C GLU A 488 10.69 -22.66 -6.46
N GLY A 489 10.59 -21.33 -6.43
CA GLY A 489 10.41 -20.50 -7.63
C GLY A 489 8.96 -20.34 -8.10
N CYS A 490 7.97 -20.86 -7.37
CA CYS A 490 6.56 -20.58 -7.62
C CYS A 490 6.12 -19.31 -6.86
N LEU A 491 5.71 -18.31 -7.64
CA LEU A 491 5.32 -16.98 -7.17
C LEU A 491 4.14 -16.99 -6.19
N LEU A 492 3.31 -18.05 -6.22
CA LEU A 492 2.19 -18.25 -5.30
C LEU A 492 2.65 -18.68 -3.90
N GLY A 493 3.75 -19.42 -3.78
CA GLY A 493 4.33 -19.84 -2.50
C GLY A 493 4.92 -18.65 -1.74
N ASP A 494 5.60 -17.77 -2.48
CA ASP A 494 6.12 -16.49 -2.01
C ASP A 494 5.01 -15.52 -1.54
N LEU A 495 3.82 -15.58 -2.17
CA LEU A 495 2.67 -14.70 -1.89
C LEU A 495 1.96 -15.01 -0.58
N LEU A 496 1.78 -16.30 -0.31
CA LEU A 496 1.00 -16.79 0.82
C LEU A 496 1.80 -16.68 2.12
N GLY A 497 3.12 -16.84 2.04
CA GLY A 497 3.99 -16.88 3.19
C GLY A 497 3.74 -18.11 4.08
N PRO A 498 4.68 -18.44 4.98
CA PRO A 498 4.71 -19.71 5.70
C PRO A 498 3.58 -19.88 6.71
N LEU A 499 2.94 -18.82 7.21
CA LEU A 499 1.77 -18.99 8.10
C LEU A 499 0.54 -19.48 7.34
N VAL A 500 0.31 -18.94 6.14
CA VAL A 500 -0.76 -19.41 5.24
C VAL A 500 -0.40 -20.77 4.67
N SER A 501 0.84 -20.98 4.24
CA SER A 501 1.32 -22.29 3.77
C SER A 501 1.26 -23.36 4.88
N ASN A 502 1.60 -23.04 6.14
CA ASN A 502 1.49 -23.97 7.25
C ASN A 502 0.04 -24.18 7.71
N CYS A 503 -0.84 -23.17 7.58
CA CYS A 503 -2.29 -23.39 7.71
C CYS A 503 -2.81 -24.35 6.62
N LEU A 504 -2.36 -24.20 5.37
CA LEU A 504 -2.78 -25.04 4.25
C LEU A 504 -2.19 -26.45 4.30
N LEU A 505 -0.96 -26.60 4.80
CA LEU A 505 -0.24 -27.88 4.89
C LEU A 505 -0.47 -28.61 6.23
N ASN A 506 -0.71 -27.89 7.33
CA ASN A 506 -0.95 -28.40 8.69
C ASN A 506 -2.00 -27.53 9.44
N PRO A 507 -3.29 -27.63 9.08
CA PRO A 507 -4.33 -26.74 9.60
C PRO A 507 -4.50 -26.87 11.12
N SER A 508 -4.44 -25.74 11.82
CA SER A 508 -4.81 -25.60 13.23
C SER A 508 -5.56 -24.29 13.46
N ALA A 509 -6.49 -24.26 14.41
CA ALA A 509 -7.31 -23.07 14.68
C ALA A 509 -6.47 -21.83 15.01
N GLN A 510 -5.33 -22.01 15.70
CA GLN A 510 -4.42 -20.92 16.02
C GLN A 510 -3.52 -20.54 14.83
N GLY A 511 -2.90 -21.51 14.15
CA GLY A 511 -2.05 -21.22 12.99
C GLY A 511 -2.80 -20.66 11.77
N CYS A 512 -4.06 -21.07 11.57
CA CYS A 512 -4.94 -20.50 10.55
C CYS A 512 -5.56 -19.17 10.99
N GLY A 513 -5.79 -18.97 12.29
CA GLY A 513 -6.21 -17.67 12.84
C GLY A 513 -5.15 -16.60 12.68
N ASP A 514 -3.89 -16.95 12.96
CA ASP A 514 -2.72 -16.07 12.77
C ASP A 514 -2.50 -15.77 11.28
N ALA A 515 -2.64 -16.79 10.39
CA ALA A 515 -2.53 -16.62 8.94
C ALA A 515 -3.64 -15.73 8.34
N LEU A 516 -4.87 -15.84 8.83
CA LEU A 516 -5.99 -15.01 8.37
C LEU A 516 -5.84 -13.55 8.85
N GLY A 517 -5.33 -13.34 10.07
CA GLY A 517 -5.00 -12.02 10.60
C GLY A 517 -3.90 -11.32 9.80
N ASP A 518 -2.91 -12.07 9.33
CA ASP A 518 -1.79 -11.58 8.55
C ASP A 518 -2.16 -11.29 7.09
N VAL A 519 -2.95 -12.13 6.42
CA VAL A 519 -3.41 -11.88 5.02
C VAL A 519 -4.36 -10.68 4.91
N LEU A 520 -5.08 -10.37 5.99
CA LEU A 520 -5.96 -9.19 6.08
C LEU A 520 -5.23 -7.94 6.56
N ASP A 521 -3.97 -8.05 7.00
CA ASP A 521 -3.09 -6.92 7.32
C ASP A 521 -2.30 -6.53 6.05
N PRO A 522 -2.58 -5.39 5.41
CA PRO A 522 -1.90 -5.01 4.19
C PRO A 522 -0.38 -4.80 4.36
N SER A 523 0.09 -4.59 5.59
CA SER A 523 1.52 -4.48 5.88
C SER A 523 2.25 -5.83 5.78
N TYR A 524 1.57 -6.94 6.07
CA TYR A 524 2.14 -8.29 5.93
C TYR A 524 2.44 -8.63 4.46
N LEU A 525 1.54 -8.33 3.52
CA LEU A 525 1.76 -8.56 2.09
C LEU A 525 2.88 -7.67 1.50
N LEU A 526 2.97 -6.40 1.95
CA LEU A 526 4.08 -5.51 1.60
C LEU A 526 5.43 -6.02 2.13
N GLU A 527 5.44 -6.77 3.24
CA GLU A 527 6.63 -7.38 3.84
C GLU A 527 6.98 -8.75 3.23
N GLN A 528 6.01 -9.54 2.76
CA GLN A 528 6.26 -10.86 2.15
C GLN A 528 6.75 -10.76 0.70
N LEU A 529 6.19 -9.85 -0.10
CA LEU A 529 6.36 -9.83 -1.55
C LEU A 529 7.59 -9.12 -2.05
N VAL A 530 8.18 -8.25 -1.24
CA VAL A 530 9.07 -7.22 -1.78
C VAL A 530 10.52 -7.50 -1.37
N GLN A 531 11.40 -7.71 -2.35
CA GLN A 531 12.79 -7.25 -2.24
C GLN A 531 12.71 -5.73 -2.04
N PRO A 532 13.40 -5.08 -1.08
CA PRO A 532 13.42 -3.63 -1.05
C PRO A 532 13.87 -3.10 -2.42
N ASP A 533 12.90 -2.64 -3.22
CA ASP A 533 13.10 -2.11 -4.56
C ASP A 533 13.50 -0.65 -4.37
N ARG A 534 14.65 -0.48 -3.72
CA ARG A 534 15.18 0.82 -3.32
C ARG A 534 15.94 1.44 -4.47
N ALA A 535 15.62 2.69 -4.77
CA ALA A 535 16.22 3.36 -5.91
C ALA A 535 17.67 3.81 -5.67
N ASP A 536 18.24 3.58 -4.48
CA ASP A 536 19.62 3.89 -4.11
C ASP A 536 20.53 2.67 -3.94
N THR A 537 20.08 1.49 -4.34
CA THR A 537 20.89 0.26 -4.36
C THR A 537 21.96 0.28 -5.45
N CYS A 538 21.75 1.04 -6.52
CA CYS A 538 22.63 1.17 -7.67
C CYS A 538 22.66 2.62 -8.20
N ASN A 539 23.68 2.94 -9.00
CA ASN A 539 23.73 4.18 -9.77
C ASN A 539 23.32 3.87 -11.22
N PRO A 540 22.34 4.59 -11.82
CA PRO A 540 21.98 4.38 -13.21
C PRO A 540 23.19 4.51 -14.15
N GLU A 541 23.24 3.64 -15.16
CA GLU A 541 24.30 3.72 -16.16
C GLU A 541 24.12 4.98 -17.03
N TYR A 542 25.23 5.65 -17.28
CA TYR A 542 25.35 6.76 -18.20
C TYR A 542 26.53 6.52 -19.14
N GLY A 543 26.23 6.41 -20.43
CA GLY A 543 27.19 6.17 -21.51
C GLY A 543 27.19 7.27 -22.57
N GLU A 544 27.97 7.10 -23.63
CA GLU A 544 27.86 7.98 -24.80
C GLU A 544 26.57 7.69 -25.60
N GLY A 545 25.97 8.73 -26.19
CA GLY A 545 24.84 8.58 -27.13
C GLY A 545 23.44 8.91 -26.60
N TYR A 546 23.31 9.46 -25.40
CA TYR A 546 22.01 9.92 -24.88
C TYR A 546 21.53 11.19 -25.57
N SER A 547 20.21 11.29 -25.78
CA SER A 547 19.53 12.42 -26.39
C SER A 547 18.34 12.87 -25.55
N HIS A 548 17.94 14.13 -25.70
CA HIS A 548 16.79 14.69 -25.01
C HIS A 548 15.55 14.54 -25.89
N TYR A 549 14.59 13.76 -25.43
CA TYR A 549 13.29 13.56 -26.08
C TYR A 549 12.23 14.30 -25.29
N ARG A 550 11.37 15.06 -25.97
CA ARG A 550 10.33 15.88 -25.35
C ARG A 550 8.98 15.25 -25.63
N GLY A 551 8.13 15.16 -24.62
CA GLY A 551 6.82 14.55 -24.76
C GLY A 551 5.78 15.13 -23.83
N ALA A 552 4.55 14.73 -24.13
CA ALA A 552 3.36 15.06 -23.36
C ALA A 552 2.97 13.87 -22.48
N LEU A 553 2.58 14.12 -21.25
CA LEU A 553 2.18 13.12 -20.26
C LEU A 553 0.93 13.61 -19.57
N HIS A 554 0.14 12.65 -19.09
CA HIS A 554 -1.12 12.88 -18.38
C HIS A 554 -2.22 13.43 -19.30
N GLU A 555 -2.64 12.64 -20.28
CA GLU A 555 -3.65 13.05 -21.26
C GLU A 555 -4.95 12.28 -21.09
N HIS A 556 -6.08 13.00 -21.14
CA HIS A 556 -7.43 12.45 -20.97
C HIS A 556 -8.23 12.51 -22.27
N THR A 557 -9.05 11.50 -22.50
CA THR A 557 -9.91 11.39 -23.68
C THR A 557 -11.34 11.06 -23.28
N ALA A 558 -12.25 10.92 -24.25
CA ALA A 558 -13.59 10.42 -23.93
C ALA A 558 -13.59 8.96 -23.44
N TYR A 559 -12.46 8.26 -23.34
CA TYR A 559 -12.44 6.96 -22.66
C TYR A 559 -12.70 7.12 -21.16
N SER A 560 -12.34 8.26 -20.59
CA SER A 560 -12.73 8.70 -19.26
C SER A 560 -13.68 9.90 -19.31
N ASP A 561 -13.18 11.12 -19.12
CA ASP A 561 -13.96 12.35 -18.96
C ASP A 561 -13.44 13.53 -19.84
N GLY A 562 -12.53 13.24 -20.77
CA GLY A 562 -12.11 14.17 -21.81
C GLY A 562 -13.22 14.50 -22.82
N THR A 563 -12.89 15.32 -23.81
CA THR A 563 -13.87 15.83 -24.79
C THR A 563 -14.56 14.69 -25.54
N PHE A 564 -15.90 14.71 -25.63
CA PHE A 564 -16.66 13.65 -26.32
C PHE A 564 -16.13 13.29 -27.70
N LEU A 565 -16.23 11.99 -28.04
CA LEU A 565 -15.82 11.41 -29.32
C LEU A 565 -14.31 11.52 -29.62
N THR A 566 -13.49 11.70 -28.59
CA THR A 566 -12.04 11.64 -28.68
C THR A 566 -11.53 10.32 -28.13
N ARG A 567 -10.40 9.86 -28.65
CA ARG A 567 -9.77 8.58 -28.31
C ARG A 567 -8.28 8.77 -28.08
N PRO A 568 -7.60 7.82 -27.42
CA PRO A 568 -6.15 7.88 -27.26
C PRO A 568 -5.38 8.08 -28.58
N ALA A 569 -5.83 7.47 -29.68
CA ALA A 569 -5.24 7.69 -31.00
C ALA A 569 -5.26 9.15 -31.47
N ASP A 570 -6.29 9.92 -31.09
CA ASP A 570 -6.40 11.33 -31.45
C ASP A 570 -5.38 12.18 -30.67
N VAL A 571 -5.12 11.84 -29.40
CA VAL A 571 -4.03 12.40 -28.59
C VAL A 571 -2.70 12.12 -29.27
N TYR A 572 -2.43 10.85 -29.61
CA TYR A 572 -1.16 10.42 -30.17
C TYR A 572 -0.86 11.11 -31.50
N ALA A 573 -1.83 11.10 -32.43
CA ALA A 573 -1.69 11.77 -33.72
C ALA A 573 -1.49 13.28 -33.57
N ARG A 574 -2.15 13.90 -32.59
CA ARG A 574 -1.99 15.33 -32.35
C ARG A 574 -0.60 15.66 -31.81
N VAL A 575 -0.15 14.98 -30.76
CA VAL A 575 1.16 15.24 -30.15
C VAL A 575 2.30 14.99 -31.14
N GLU A 576 2.20 13.93 -31.95
CA GLU A 576 3.14 13.68 -33.05
C GLU A 576 3.14 14.84 -34.07
N SER A 577 1.96 15.33 -34.46
CA SER A 577 1.84 16.44 -35.43
C SER A 577 2.46 17.76 -34.94
N LYS A 578 2.64 17.91 -33.62
CA LYS A 578 3.32 19.05 -32.98
C LYS A 578 4.83 18.90 -32.97
N GLY A 579 5.36 17.74 -33.38
CA GLY A 579 6.79 17.46 -33.45
C GLY A 579 7.41 17.09 -32.11
N PHE A 580 6.61 16.55 -31.19
CA PHE A 580 7.13 15.91 -29.97
C PHE A 580 7.54 14.47 -30.25
N ASP A 581 8.39 13.95 -29.37
CA ASP A 581 9.08 12.66 -29.53
C ASP A 581 8.27 11.52 -28.89
N PHE A 582 7.51 11.78 -27.83
CA PHE A 582 6.70 10.75 -27.17
C PHE A 582 5.43 11.31 -26.54
N VAL A 583 4.52 10.39 -26.19
CA VAL A 583 3.29 10.69 -25.46
C VAL A 583 2.85 9.53 -24.57
N GLY A 584 2.34 9.85 -23.38
CA GLY A 584 1.68 8.91 -22.48
C GLY A 584 0.24 9.33 -22.18
N SER A 585 -0.75 8.57 -22.66
CA SER A 585 -2.16 8.79 -22.28
C SER A 585 -2.47 8.14 -20.93
N SER A 586 -3.42 8.70 -20.17
CA SER A 586 -3.70 8.25 -18.81
C SER A 586 -5.16 8.46 -18.40
N ASP A 587 -6.11 8.05 -19.24
CA ASP A 587 -7.53 8.07 -18.89
C ASP A 587 -7.81 7.46 -17.49
N HIS A 588 -8.75 8.06 -16.76
CA HIS A 588 -9.13 7.62 -15.42
C HIS A 588 -9.56 6.14 -15.36
N SER A 589 -8.98 5.39 -14.41
CA SER A 589 -9.18 3.93 -14.33
C SER A 589 -10.59 3.50 -13.95
N ASP A 590 -11.39 4.38 -13.35
CA ASP A 590 -12.79 4.11 -13.04
C ASP A 590 -13.71 3.99 -14.26
N ASN A 591 -13.28 4.52 -15.40
CA ASN A 591 -14.05 4.45 -16.64
C ASN A 591 -13.54 3.38 -17.61
N LEU A 592 -12.33 2.85 -17.40
CA LEU A 592 -11.70 1.90 -18.32
C LEU A 592 -12.41 0.54 -18.40
N GLY A 593 -13.08 0.13 -17.32
CA GLY A 593 -13.85 -1.12 -17.24
C GLY A 593 -15.33 -0.97 -17.59
N LEU A 594 -15.81 0.27 -17.83
CA LEU A 594 -17.21 0.55 -18.09
C LEU A 594 -17.45 0.80 -19.58
N PRO A 595 -18.54 0.26 -20.16
CA PRO A 595 -18.95 0.57 -21.53
C PRO A 595 -19.54 1.99 -21.66
N LEU A 596 -19.51 2.78 -20.59
CA LEU A 596 -20.01 4.14 -20.52
C LEU A 596 -18.84 5.12 -20.43
N THR A 597 -19.03 6.31 -20.98
CA THR A 597 -18.11 7.45 -20.80
C THR A 597 -18.85 8.63 -20.17
N VAL A 598 -18.12 9.43 -19.42
CA VAL A 598 -18.61 10.68 -18.81
C VAL A 598 -17.97 11.90 -19.47
N GLY A 599 -17.59 11.77 -20.76
CA GLY A 599 -16.95 12.81 -21.53
C GLY A 599 -17.63 14.18 -21.44
N ARG A 600 -16.87 15.23 -21.72
CA ARG A 600 -17.30 16.62 -21.60
C ARG A 600 -17.50 17.26 -22.97
N GLY A 601 -18.30 18.34 -23.04
CA GLY A 601 -18.54 19.12 -24.26
C GLY A 601 -19.87 18.82 -24.97
N ASP A 602 -20.02 19.34 -26.19
CA ASP A 602 -21.26 19.21 -26.96
C ASP A 602 -21.37 17.81 -27.58
N CYS A 603 -22.38 17.05 -27.17
CA CYS A 603 -22.78 15.82 -27.86
C CYS A 603 -23.98 16.08 -28.78
N PRO A 604 -23.83 16.01 -30.11
CA PRO A 604 -24.94 16.17 -31.03
C PRO A 604 -26.02 15.09 -30.83
N PRO A 605 -27.32 15.40 -30.90
CA PRO A 605 -28.39 14.43 -30.67
C PRO A 605 -28.32 13.16 -31.54
N GLN A 606 -27.80 13.28 -32.76
CA GLN A 606 -27.61 12.13 -33.67
C GLN A 606 -26.48 11.18 -33.24
N ASP A 607 -25.57 11.65 -32.37
CA ASP A 607 -24.36 10.94 -31.96
C ASP A 607 -24.40 10.50 -30.49
N VAL A 608 -25.53 10.68 -29.78
CA VAL A 608 -25.66 10.35 -28.34
C VAL A 608 -25.21 8.93 -28.00
N LEU A 609 -25.51 7.96 -28.87
CA LEU A 609 -25.04 6.57 -28.70
C LEU A 609 -23.51 6.47 -28.74
N PHE A 610 -22.86 7.25 -29.61
CA PHE A 610 -21.40 7.31 -29.68
C PHE A 610 -20.81 8.14 -28.56
N CYS A 611 -21.43 9.25 -28.17
CA CYS A 611 -20.90 10.06 -27.08
C CYS A 611 -20.95 9.34 -25.74
N LEU A 612 -21.93 8.46 -25.49
CA LEU A 612 -22.14 7.88 -24.16
C LEU A 612 -21.71 6.41 -24.05
N LEU A 613 -21.79 5.64 -25.14
CA LEU A 613 -21.60 4.19 -25.10
C LEU A 613 -20.48 3.70 -26.03
N LEU A 614 -20.48 4.13 -27.29
CA LEU A 614 -19.56 3.54 -28.28
C LEU A 614 -18.22 4.25 -28.38
N VAL A 615 -18.15 5.54 -28.02
CA VAL A 615 -17.01 6.48 -27.93
C VAL A 615 -16.17 6.62 -29.20
N ASP A 616 -15.75 5.51 -29.76
CA ASP A 616 -15.05 5.35 -31.02
C ASP A 616 -16.03 5.08 -32.17
N LYS A 617 -16.12 6.01 -33.12
CA LYS A 617 -16.95 5.85 -34.33
C LYS A 617 -16.33 4.90 -35.36
N GLU A 618 -15.01 4.73 -35.34
CA GLU A 618 -14.27 3.91 -36.30
C GLU A 618 -14.20 2.45 -35.83
N ARG A 619 -13.99 2.25 -34.52
CA ARG A 619 -13.94 0.94 -33.85
C ARG A 619 -14.83 0.92 -32.61
N PRO A 620 -16.17 0.90 -32.75
CA PRO A 620 -17.12 0.96 -31.62
C PRO A 620 -16.92 -0.12 -30.55
N GLN A 621 -16.34 -1.26 -30.91
CA GLN A 621 -16.00 -2.33 -29.97
C GLN A 621 -14.93 -1.91 -28.94
N ASP A 622 -14.09 -0.91 -29.25
CA ASP A 622 -13.00 -0.47 -28.40
C ASP A 622 -13.52 0.13 -27.07
N ALA A 623 -14.74 0.69 -27.07
CA ALA A 623 -15.37 1.19 -25.84
C ALA A 623 -15.72 0.09 -24.82
N LEU A 624 -15.76 -1.18 -25.24
CA LEU A 624 -15.95 -2.31 -24.33
C LEU A 624 -14.63 -2.84 -23.76
N MET A 625 -13.50 -2.42 -24.32
CA MET A 625 -12.16 -2.88 -23.96
C MET A 625 -11.17 -1.72 -23.96
N LYS A 626 -11.55 -0.58 -23.37
CA LYS A 626 -10.81 0.69 -23.45
C LYS A 626 -9.34 0.55 -23.08
N TRP A 627 -9.04 -0.22 -22.03
CA TRP A 627 -7.66 -0.49 -21.63
C TRP A 627 -6.83 -1.17 -22.73
N ARG A 628 -7.35 -2.24 -23.33
CA ARG A 628 -6.69 -2.96 -24.43
C ARG A 628 -6.63 -2.10 -25.69
N ALA A 629 -7.71 -1.39 -25.99
CA ALA A 629 -7.78 -0.50 -27.14
C ALA A 629 -6.73 0.61 -27.07
N THR A 630 -6.51 1.20 -25.90
CA THR A 630 -5.49 2.24 -25.68
C THR A 630 -4.08 1.73 -26.00
N GLN A 631 -3.78 0.47 -25.66
CA GLN A 631 -2.51 -0.18 -25.99
C GLN A 631 -2.35 -0.38 -27.49
N THR A 632 -3.37 -0.95 -28.14
CA THR A 632 -3.35 -1.14 -29.61
C THR A 632 -3.19 0.19 -30.33
N GLN A 633 -3.89 1.24 -29.89
CA GLN A 633 -3.77 2.58 -30.47
C GLN A 633 -2.36 3.18 -30.28
N ALA A 634 -1.71 2.91 -29.13
CA ALA A 634 -0.34 3.38 -28.86
C ALA A 634 0.69 2.65 -29.75
N GLU A 635 0.52 1.34 -29.93
CA GLU A 635 1.36 0.54 -30.82
C GLU A 635 1.20 0.95 -32.28
N GLU A 636 -0.03 1.23 -32.73
CA GLU A 636 -0.33 1.69 -34.09
C GLU A 636 0.22 3.10 -34.37
N ALA A 637 0.24 3.98 -33.37
CA ALA A 637 0.79 5.34 -33.51
C ALA A 637 2.33 5.37 -33.45
N SER A 638 2.95 4.42 -32.75
CA SER A 638 4.40 4.39 -32.57
C SER A 638 5.15 4.06 -33.86
N ASN A 639 6.25 4.75 -34.10
CA ASN A 639 7.09 4.58 -35.29
C ASN A 639 8.56 4.95 -34.99
N SER A 640 9.42 5.00 -36.01
CA SER A 640 10.86 5.25 -35.83
C SER A 640 11.21 6.65 -35.30
N SER A 641 10.26 7.59 -35.29
CA SER A 641 10.45 8.98 -34.88
C SER A 641 9.48 9.43 -33.78
N PHE A 642 8.61 8.56 -33.31
CA PHE A 642 7.60 8.88 -32.30
C PHE A 642 7.20 7.65 -31.51
N THR A 643 7.09 7.77 -30.19
CA THR A 643 6.67 6.66 -29.32
C THR A 643 5.48 7.05 -28.48
N ALA A 644 4.37 6.35 -28.66
CA ALA A 644 3.22 6.42 -27.77
C ALA A 644 3.23 5.24 -26.81
N PHE A 645 2.80 5.47 -25.58
CA PHE A 645 2.57 4.41 -24.60
C PHE A 645 1.31 4.67 -23.79
N ARG A 646 0.73 3.57 -23.31
CA ARG A 646 -0.45 3.59 -22.46
C ARG A 646 -0.06 3.79 -21.00
N GLY A 647 -0.89 4.53 -20.28
CA GLY A 647 -1.00 4.54 -18.84
C GLY A 647 -2.46 4.72 -18.42
N PHE A 648 -2.71 4.76 -17.12
CA PHE A 648 -3.99 5.14 -16.53
C PHE A 648 -3.77 6.08 -15.36
N GLU A 649 -4.76 6.90 -15.07
CA GLU A 649 -4.81 7.65 -13.82
C GLU A 649 -5.61 6.87 -12.77
N TRP A 650 -4.96 6.56 -11.65
CA TRP A 650 -5.61 6.08 -10.44
C TRP A 650 -6.18 7.28 -9.68
N THR A 651 -7.49 7.29 -9.43
CA THR A 651 -8.22 8.49 -9.00
C THR A 651 -8.96 8.26 -7.70
N SER A 652 -8.43 8.83 -6.60
CA SER A 652 -9.10 8.87 -5.31
C SER A 652 -9.42 10.31 -4.92
N ASP A 653 -10.69 10.57 -4.59
CA ASP A 653 -11.14 11.89 -4.12
C ASP A 653 -10.67 12.21 -2.67
N ARG A 654 -9.94 11.27 -2.05
CA ARG A 654 -9.37 11.37 -0.69
C ARG A 654 -7.84 11.48 -0.70
N PHE A 655 -7.20 10.60 -1.47
CA PHE A 655 -5.75 10.39 -1.42
C PHE A 655 -5.00 11.11 -2.55
N GLY A 656 -5.71 11.76 -3.47
CA GLY A 656 -5.15 12.34 -4.70
C GLY A 656 -5.09 11.34 -5.85
N HIS A 657 -4.49 11.77 -6.95
CA HIS A 657 -4.39 10.99 -8.19
C HIS A 657 -2.96 10.57 -8.53
N ALA A 658 -2.79 9.42 -9.18
CA ALA A 658 -1.47 8.95 -9.60
C ALA A 658 -1.54 8.27 -10.97
N ASN A 659 -0.65 8.66 -11.87
CA ASN A 659 -0.49 7.99 -13.16
C ASN A 659 0.38 6.75 -13.03
N VAL A 660 -0.05 5.65 -13.65
CA VAL A 660 0.76 4.45 -13.83
C VAL A 660 0.92 4.15 -15.32
N PHE A 661 2.16 4.23 -15.81
CA PHE A 661 2.52 3.98 -17.20
C PHE A 661 3.12 2.58 -17.38
N PHE A 662 3.07 2.07 -18.61
CA PHE A 662 3.69 0.80 -19.05
C PHE A 662 3.13 -0.48 -18.43
N SER A 663 2.20 -0.41 -17.48
CA SER A 663 1.62 -1.62 -16.89
C SER A 663 0.67 -2.33 -17.87
N ASP A 664 0.67 -3.66 -17.81
CA ASP A 664 -0.28 -4.55 -18.46
C ASP A 664 -1.64 -4.51 -17.78
N HIS A 665 -1.67 -4.14 -16.51
CA HIS A 665 -2.84 -4.15 -15.66
C HIS A 665 -3.15 -2.76 -15.10
N TYR A 666 -4.35 -2.62 -14.56
CA TYR A 666 -4.78 -1.39 -13.90
C TYR A 666 -5.60 -1.75 -12.67
N ILE A 667 -5.62 -0.84 -11.71
CA ILE A 667 -6.47 -0.91 -10.53
C ILE A 667 -7.35 0.35 -10.45
N ASN A 668 -8.56 0.18 -9.94
CA ASN A 668 -9.53 1.24 -9.78
C ASN A 668 -9.70 1.57 -8.30
N ALA A 669 -9.55 2.84 -7.92
CA ALA A 669 -9.76 3.29 -6.55
C ALA A 669 -11.23 3.16 -6.13
N LYS A 670 -12.18 3.49 -7.02
CA LYS A 670 -13.61 3.67 -6.72
C LYS A 670 -14.38 2.37 -6.47
N THR A 671 -13.86 1.23 -6.94
CA THR A 671 -14.54 -0.08 -6.83
C THR A 671 -14.09 -0.92 -5.62
N GLY A 672 -13.16 -0.42 -4.80
CA GLY A 672 -12.69 -1.09 -3.59
C GLY A 672 -12.62 -0.14 -2.39
N PRO A 673 -12.19 -0.62 -1.20
CA PRO A 673 -11.94 0.25 -0.04
C PRO A 673 -10.85 1.31 -0.32
N GLY A 674 -10.12 1.17 -1.43
CA GLY A 674 -9.17 2.13 -2.00
C GLY A 674 -9.69 3.55 -2.21
N TYR A 675 -11.01 3.73 -2.35
CA TYR A 675 -11.59 5.02 -2.73
C TYR A 675 -11.45 6.08 -1.63
N ALA A 676 -11.80 5.72 -0.41
CA ALA A 676 -11.85 6.62 0.73
C ALA A 676 -11.32 6.01 2.03
N VAL A 677 -10.90 4.74 2.05
CA VAL A 677 -10.52 4.04 3.29
C VAL A 677 -9.01 3.85 3.40
N THR A 678 -8.33 3.38 2.34
CA THR A 678 -6.89 3.10 2.41
C THR A 678 -6.19 3.00 1.06
N MET A 679 -4.94 3.47 0.92
CA MET A 679 -4.09 3.20 -0.25
C MET A 679 -3.44 1.81 -0.24
N ALA A 680 -3.66 1.01 0.80
CA ALA A 680 -3.06 -0.32 0.97
C ALA A 680 -3.21 -1.23 -0.25
N LEU A 681 -4.43 -1.34 -0.80
CA LEU A 681 -4.70 -2.19 -1.96
C LEU A 681 -3.98 -1.69 -3.22
N PHE A 682 -3.82 -0.38 -3.36
CA PHE A 682 -3.07 0.19 -4.47
C PHE A 682 -1.60 -0.20 -4.37
N TRP A 683 -0.99 -0.03 -3.19
CA TRP A 683 0.40 -0.41 -2.97
C TRP A 683 0.63 -1.91 -3.10
N GLN A 684 -0.30 -2.73 -2.61
CA GLN A 684 -0.29 -4.17 -2.81
C GLN A 684 -0.31 -4.52 -4.30
N TRP A 685 -1.28 -3.98 -5.05
CA TRP A 685 -1.35 -4.19 -6.50
C TRP A 685 -0.06 -3.75 -7.20
N PHE A 686 0.48 -2.58 -6.86
CA PHE A 686 1.66 -2.02 -7.52
C PHE A 686 2.93 -2.86 -7.31
N VAL A 687 3.03 -3.63 -6.22
CA VAL A 687 4.16 -4.54 -5.96
C VAL A 687 3.92 -5.97 -6.39
N LEU A 688 2.68 -6.34 -6.72
CA LEU A 688 2.34 -7.66 -7.24
C LEU A 688 2.83 -7.83 -8.69
N PRO A 689 3.39 -8.99 -9.06
CA PRO A 689 3.84 -9.27 -10.43
C PRO A 689 2.70 -9.17 -11.47
N PRO A 690 2.99 -8.69 -12.69
CA PRO A 690 1.99 -8.53 -13.75
C PRO A 690 1.43 -9.87 -14.22
N GLU A 691 2.24 -10.93 -14.24
CA GLU A 691 1.77 -12.27 -14.56
C GLU A 691 0.75 -12.79 -13.58
N ILE A 692 0.62 -12.06 -12.46
CA ILE A 692 -0.39 -12.26 -11.47
C ILE A 692 -1.41 -11.09 -11.32
N GLY A 693 -1.65 -10.27 -12.34
CA GLY A 693 -2.68 -9.22 -12.26
C GLY A 693 -2.23 -7.95 -11.53
N GLY A 694 -1.02 -7.95 -10.99
CA GLY A 694 -0.40 -6.81 -10.33
C GLY A 694 0.19 -5.79 -11.31
N GLY A 695 0.78 -4.73 -10.75
CA GLY A 695 1.37 -3.61 -11.47
C GLY A 695 2.89 -3.54 -11.35
N ALA A 696 3.58 -4.65 -11.07
CA ALA A 696 5.04 -4.63 -10.87
C ALA A 696 5.83 -4.17 -12.12
N ASP A 697 5.22 -4.27 -13.30
CA ASP A 697 5.73 -3.78 -14.58
C ASP A 697 5.49 -2.27 -14.80
N GLY A 698 4.62 -1.65 -14.01
CA GLY A 698 4.24 -0.25 -14.11
C GLY A 698 5.24 0.71 -13.49
N LEU A 699 5.26 1.94 -14.00
CA LEU A 699 5.96 3.09 -13.41
C LEU A 699 4.96 4.14 -12.94
N LEU A 700 5.08 4.55 -11.67
CA LEU A 700 4.17 5.48 -11.04
C LEU A 700 4.70 6.92 -11.08
N SER A 701 3.83 7.88 -11.36
CA SER A 701 4.03 9.30 -11.12
C SER A 701 2.89 9.85 -10.25
N PHE A 702 3.21 10.60 -9.21
CA PHE A 702 2.21 11.31 -8.42
C PHE A 702 1.69 12.52 -9.21
N ASN A 703 0.36 12.67 -9.29
CA ASN A 703 -0.26 13.76 -10.04
C ASN A 703 -0.61 14.93 -9.12
N HIS A 704 -0.47 16.15 -9.64
CA HIS A 704 -0.87 17.43 -9.05
C HIS A 704 -1.15 17.41 -7.53
N PRO A 705 -0.12 17.15 -6.69
CA PRO A 705 -0.29 16.98 -5.25
C PRO A 705 -0.92 18.21 -4.61
N GLY A 706 -1.76 17.97 -3.60
CA GLY A 706 -2.49 19.03 -2.91
C GLY A 706 -3.64 19.66 -3.71
N ARG A 707 -4.05 19.05 -4.83
CA ARG A 707 -5.17 19.49 -5.66
C ARG A 707 -6.14 18.35 -5.93
N GLU A 708 -7.41 18.71 -6.11
CA GLU A 708 -8.52 17.80 -6.47
C GLU A 708 -8.97 16.81 -5.38
N ASP A 709 -8.57 17.03 -4.11
CA ASP A 709 -9.09 16.31 -2.95
C ASP A 709 -10.38 16.97 -2.43
N ALA A 710 -11.53 16.58 -2.98
CA ALA A 710 -12.85 17.11 -2.59
C ALA A 710 -13.15 16.93 -1.08
N ILE A 711 -12.52 15.94 -0.44
CA ILE A 711 -12.66 15.68 1.00
C ILE A 711 -11.83 16.67 1.84
N GLU A 712 -10.65 17.07 1.40
CA GLU A 712 -9.81 18.05 2.12
C GLU A 712 -10.46 19.43 2.16
N GLU A 713 -11.15 19.86 1.09
CA GLU A 713 -11.89 21.13 1.11
C GLU A 713 -12.95 21.19 2.23
N VAL A 714 -13.50 20.04 2.62
CA VAL A 714 -14.49 19.90 3.71
C VAL A 714 -13.82 19.76 5.07
N LEU A 715 -12.69 19.05 5.16
CA LEU A 715 -12.02 18.71 6.42
C LEU A 715 -10.91 19.68 6.84
N ALA A 716 -10.40 20.53 5.95
CA ALA A 716 -9.39 21.54 6.25
C ALA A 716 -9.76 22.45 7.44
N PRO A 717 -11.01 22.94 7.59
CA PRO A 717 -11.42 23.72 8.77
C PRO A 717 -11.46 22.91 10.07
N LEU A 718 -11.49 21.58 10.00
CA LEU A 718 -11.56 20.65 11.13
C LEU A 718 -10.20 20.03 11.49
N GLY A 719 -9.13 20.47 10.83
CA GLY A 719 -7.77 20.02 11.10
C GLY A 719 -7.06 19.38 9.91
N GLY A 720 -7.76 19.11 8.79
CA GLY A 720 -7.23 18.46 7.58
C GLY A 720 -7.32 16.92 7.59
N ASP A 721 -7.43 16.31 6.42
CA ASP A 721 -7.54 14.86 6.21
C ASP A 721 -6.18 14.15 6.37
N PRO A 722 -6.05 13.11 7.23
CA PRO A 722 -4.92 12.18 7.21
C PRO A 722 -4.53 11.61 5.85
N GLY A 723 -5.53 11.37 5.00
CA GLY A 723 -5.33 10.77 3.68
C GLY A 723 -4.76 11.74 2.66
N PHE A 724 -4.77 13.04 2.95
CA PHE A 724 -4.42 14.10 2.00
C PHE A 724 -3.03 13.86 1.40
N THR A 725 -2.92 14.04 0.08
CA THR A 725 -1.66 13.92 -0.66
C THR A 725 -0.95 12.56 -0.43
N PHE A 726 -1.62 11.47 -0.80
CA PHE A 726 -1.11 10.10 -0.76
C PHE A 726 -0.73 9.58 0.64
N ASN A 727 -1.56 9.88 1.65
CA ASN A 727 -1.22 9.71 3.06
C ASN A 727 0.08 10.47 3.41
N ASP A 728 0.11 11.77 3.11
CA ASP A 728 1.24 12.65 3.39
C ASP A 728 2.57 12.15 2.79
N PHE A 729 2.51 11.63 1.56
CA PHE A 729 3.61 10.96 0.86
C PHE A 729 4.29 9.86 1.68
N ARG A 730 3.53 9.10 2.49
CA ARG A 730 4.05 7.96 3.26
C ARG A 730 4.98 7.10 2.38
N TYR A 731 6.25 7.01 2.79
CA TYR A 731 7.26 6.30 2.02
C TYR A 731 7.00 4.79 2.01
N VAL A 732 6.91 4.21 0.81
CA VAL A 732 6.77 2.78 0.59
C VAL A 732 8.03 2.25 -0.06
N GLU A 733 8.95 1.74 0.75
CA GLU A 733 10.27 1.28 0.32
C GLU A 733 10.25 0.28 -0.83
N GLY A 734 9.25 -0.62 -0.84
CA GLY A 734 9.08 -1.62 -1.88
C GLY A 734 8.58 -1.10 -3.24
N ALA A 735 8.18 0.17 -3.29
CA ALA A 735 7.72 0.84 -4.50
C ALA A 735 8.72 1.88 -5.02
N ASP A 736 9.70 2.28 -4.21
CA ASP A 736 10.58 3.43 -4.44
C ASP A 736 11.27 3.40 -5.81
N TYR A 737 11.81 2.27 -6.25
CA TYR A 737 12.46 2.15 -7.55
C TYR A 737 11.51 2.33 -8.74
N ARG A 738 10.21 2.08 -8.59
CA ARG A 738 9.22 2.21 -9.68
C ARG A 738 8.28 3.42 -9.53
N VAL A 739 8.34 4.12 -8.41
CA VAL A 739 7.69 5.42 -8.21
C VAL A 739 8.63 6.53 -8.66
N VAL A 740 8.51 6.94 -9.92
CA VAL A 740 9.54 7.67 -10.67
C VAL A 740 9.35 9.18 -10.73
N GLY A 741 8.11 9.64 -10.58
CA GLY A 741 7.74 11.00 -10.94
C GLY A 741 6.82 11.69 -9.94
N ILE A 742 6.83 13.02 -9.99
CA ILE A 742 5.86 13.90 -9.35
C ILE A 742 5.62 15.11 -10.24
N GLU A 743 4.37 15.48 -10.43
CA GLU A 743 4.01 16.63 -11.26
C GLU A 743 4.37 17.94 -10.59
N VAL A 744 5.08 18.80 -11.32
CA VAL A 744 5.48 20.15 -10.88
C VAL A 744 4.90 21.25 -11.76
N PHE A 745 4.34 20.89 -12.93
CA PHE A 745 3.59 21.79 -13.82
C PHE A 745 2.34 21.06 -14.35
N GLY A 746 1.23 21.79 -14.48
CA GLY A 746 0.04 21.32 -15.21
C GLY A 746 -1.12 22.30 -15.27
N LYS A 747 -2.12 22.02 -16.13
CA LYS A 747 -3.31 22.86 -16.41
C LYS A 747 -2.99 24.36 -16.57
N GLY A 748 -1.84 24.68 -17.18
CA GLY A 748 -1.37 26.06 -17.40
C GLY A 748 -0.80 26.77 -16.16
N SER A 749 -0.53 26.04 -15.08
CA SER A 749 0.03 26.54 -13.82
C SER A 749 1.27 25.75 -13.37
N GLU A 750 1.94 26.25 -12.34
CA GLU A 750 3.04 25.56 -11.66
C GLU A 750 2.47 24.99 -10.36
N TYR A 751 2.73 23.70 -10.13
CA TYR A 751 2.12 22.91 -9.04
C TYR A 751 3.06 22.77 -7.85
N ASP A 752 4.38 22.89 -8.01
CA ASP A 752 5.32 22.58 -6.93
C ASP A 752 5.24 23.58 -5.75
N SER A 753 5.11 24.87 -6.04
CA SER A 753 5.32 25.95 -5.06
C SER A 753 4.22 26.10 -4.00
N ASP A 754 3.09 25.39 -4.11
CA ASP A 754 2.01 25.42 -3.10
C ASP A 754 2.14 24.34 -2.02
N GLY A 755 3.16 23.48 -2.10
CA GLY A 755 3.45 22.46 -1.09
C GLY A 755 4.08 23.00 0.20
N PRO A 756 4.21 22.14 1.25
CA PRO A 756 4.90 22.47 2.48
C PRO A 756 6.30 23.01 2.21
N ASP A 757 6.69 24.06 2.95
CA ASP A 757 7.93 24.81 2.75
C ASP A 757 8.14 25.33 1.30
N GLY A 758 7.06 25.40 0.51
CA GLY A 758 7.02 25.92 -0.85
C GLY A 758 7.54 24.96 -1.93
N SER A 759 7.50 23.64 -1.72
CA SER A 759 7.83 22.65 -2.76
C SER A 759 7.30 21.25 -2.42
N TRP A 760 6.33 20.74 -3.20
CA TRP A 760 5.88 19.35 -3.11
C TRP A 760 6.96 18.34 -3.51
N LEU A 761 7.79 18.66 -4.51
CA LEU A 761 8.93 17.85 -4.92
C LEU A 761 9.90 17.70 -3.75
N SER A 762 10.32 18.81 -3.13
CA SER A 762 11.20 18.75 -1.95
C SER A 762 10.55 17.97 -0.81
N TYR A 763 9.26 18.22 -0.56
CA TYR A 763 8.54 17.57 0.53
C TYR A 763 8.52 16.04 0.37
N ALA A 764 8.17 15.53 -0.82
CA ALA A 764 8.17 14.10 -1.09
C ALA A 764 9.58 13.49 -1.07
N LEU A 765 10.60 14.22 -1.54
CA LEU A 765 12.01 13.79 -1.45
C LEU A 765 12.49 13.71 0.01
N ASP A 766 12.06 14.64 0.87
CA ASP A 766 12.38 14.65 2.31
C ASP A 766 11.73 13.48 3.07
N LYS A 767 10.61 12.95 2.57
CA LYS A 767 9.98 11.72 3.07
C LYS A 767 10.75 10.45 2.68
N GLY A 768 11.70 10.53 1.75
CA GLY A 768 12.61 9.45 1.38
C GLY A 768 12.47 8.93 -0.05
N TRP A 769 11.49 9.42 -0.82
CA TRP A 769 11.27 9.00 -2.21
C TRP A 769 12.39 9.45 -3.17
N HIS A 770 12.57 8.70 -4.27
CA HIS A 770 13.41 9.12 -5.40
C HIS A 770 12.57 9.55 -6.60
N LEU A 771 12.14 10.80 -6.60
CA LEU A 771 11.25 11.35 -7.62
C LEU A 771 12.01 12.28 -8.55
N ALA A 772 11.57 12.34 -9.80
CA ALA A 772 11.95 13.41 -10.71
C ALA A 772 10.71 14.22 -11.12
N PRO A 773 10.90 15.50 -11.50
CA PRO A 773 9.79 16.38 -11.85
C PRO A 773 9.16 15.97 -13.18
N VAL A 774 7.83 16.01 -13.24
CA VAL A 774 7.01 15.76 -14.42
C VAL A 774 6.29 17.05 -14.82
N GLY A 775 6.38 17.40 -16.10
CA GLY A 775 5.50 18.38 -16.73
C GLY A 775 4.33 17.64 -17.35
N SER A 776 3.14 17.89 -16.82
CA SER A 776 1.92 17.15 -17.11
C SER A 776 0.89 18.09 -17.72
N GLU A 777 0.22 17.67 -18.80
CA GLU A 777 -0.82 18.52 -19.39
C GLU A 777 -2.13 18.43 -18.59
N ASP A 778 -2.47 17.22 -18.10
CA ASP A 778 -3.72 16.91 -17.38
C ASP A 778 -4.93 17.44 -18.18
N HIS A 779 -4.87 17.18 -19.48
CA HIS A 779 -5.64 17.93 -20.46
C HIS A 779 -6.83 17.14 -20.98
N HIS A 780 -8.02 17.70 -20.76
CA HIS A 780 -9.31 17.09 -21.08
C HIS A 780 -9.92 17.65 -22.38
N GLY A 781 -9.25 18.64 -23.00
CA GLY A 781 -9.70 19.34 -24.19
C GLY A 781 -9.44 18.57 -25.48
N THR A 782 -8.99 19.27 -26.53
CA THR A 782 -8.56 18.65 -27.81
C THR A 782 -7.23 19.21 -28.30
N ASP A 783 -6.63 20.06 -27.49
CA ASP A 783 -5.44 20.88 -27.71
C ASP A 783 -4.16 20.25 -27.14
N TRP A 784 -4.16 18.93 -26.96
CA TRP A 784 -2.99 18.14 -26.53
C TRP A 784 -1.74 18.50 -27.32
N GLY A 785 -0.62 18.63 -26.62
CA GLY A 785 0.66 19.02 -27.20
C GLY A 785 0.71 20.48 -27.68
N ASP A 786 -0.24 21.35 -27.35
CA ASP A 786 -0.09 22.78 -27.63
C ASP A 786 1.04 23.38 -26.76
N GLY A 787 1.59 24.51 -27.24
CA GLY A 787 2.80 25.11 -26.66
C GLY A 787 2.58 25.78 -25.30
N ASP A 788 1.33 26.11 -24.99
CA ASP A 788 0.84 26.64 -23.73
C ASP A 788 0.53 25.54 -22.70
N LEU A 789 0.89 24.30 -23.00
CA LEU A 789 0.89 23.17 -22.07
C LEU A 789 2.33 22.76 -21.73
N PRO A 790 2.64 22.37 -20.48
CA PRO A 790 3.98 21.96 -20.08
C PRO A 790 4.41 20.66 -20.77
N LYS A 791 5.69 20.31 -20.66
CA LYS A 791 6.23 19.06 -21.23
C LYS A 791 7.21 18.40 -20.28
N THR A 792 7.35 17.09 -20.44
CA THR A 792 8.42 16.33 -19.80
C THR A 792 9.51 16.03 -20.81
N VAL A 793 10.77 16.11 -20.38
CA VAL A 793 11.92 15.73 -21.20
C VAL A 793 12.59 14.50 -20.60
N LEU A 794 12.74 13.45 -21.40
CA LEU A 794 13.44 12.22 -21.05
C LEU A 794 14.81 12.20 -21.71
N ILE A 795 15.85 11.88 -20.95
CA ILE A 795 17.21 11.72 -21.44
C ILE A 795 17.47 10.22 -21.62
N ALA A 796 17.36 9.75 -22.86
CA ALA A 796 17.36 8.33 -23.21
C ALA A 796 18.35 8.00 -24.34
N LYS A 797 18.72 6.73 -24.49
CA LYS A 797 19.62 6.24 -25.55
C LYS A 797 18.98 6.34 -26.92
N SER A 798 17.68 6.07 -27.00
CA SER A 798 16.88 6.25 -28.20
C SER A 798 15.44 6.59 -27.84
N ILE A 799 14.61 6.83 -28.86
CA ILE A 799 13.18 7.07 -28.72
C ILE A 799 12.38 5.77 -28.49
N ALA A 800 13.02 4.60 -28.55
CA ALA A 800 12.35 3.32 -28.35
C ALA A 800 11.70 3.26 -26.95
N LYS A 801 10.53 2.62 -26.88
CA LYS A 801 9.71 2.51 -25.65
C LYS A 801 10.53 2.05 -24.44
N ASP A 802 11.38 1.05 -24.60
CA ASP A 802 12.17 0.49 -23.50
C ASP A 802 13.25 1.46 -23.01
N ASP A 803 13.87 2.23 -23.92
CA ASP A 803 14.86 3.26 -23.57
C ASP A 803 14.19 4.46 -22.87
N LEU A 804 12.97 4.83 -23.26
CA LEU A 804 12.18 5.87 -22.58
C LEU A 804 11.76 5.40 -21.18
N ARG A 805 11.29 4.15 -21.05
CA ARG A 805 10.95 3.53 -19.76
C ARG A 805 12.18 3.45 -18.84
N GLU A 806 13.33 3.07 -19.37
CA GLU A 806 14.58 3.04 -18.62
C GLU A 806 15.05 4.44 -18.20
N ALA A 807 14.85 5.47 -19.02
CA ALA A 807 15.09 6.86 -18.63
C ALA A 807 14.21 7.31 -17.46
N MET A 808 12.94 6.89 -17.43
CA MET A 808 12.05 7.14 -16.30
C MET A 808 12.52 6.41 -15.03
N LEU A 809 12.85 5.11 -15.10
CA LEU A 809 13.45 4.36 -13.98
C LEU A 809 14.74 4.99 -13.46
N ALA A 810 15.57 5.52 -14.35
CA ALA A 810 16.81 6.18 -13.95
C ALA A 810 16.60 7.62 -13.43
N ARG A 811 15.36 8.15 -13.45
CA ARG A 811 15.02 9.54 -13.12
C ARG A 811 15.76 10.55 -14.01
N ARG A 812 16.04 10.18 -15.27
CA ARG A 812 16.73 11.06 -16.21
C ARG A 812 15.72 11.95 -16.91
N MET A 813 15.11 12.81 -16.11
CA MET A 813 13.97 13.62 -16.51
C MET A 813 14.13 15.05 -16.02
N TYR A 814 13.55 15.97 -16.77
CA TYR A 814 13.27 17.31 -16.29
C TYR A 814 11.94 17.80 -16.85
N ALA A 815 11.27 18.66 -16.10
CA ALA A 815 10.00 19.26 -16.49
C ALA A 815 10.23 20.68 -17.00
N VAL A 816 9.45 21.09 -18.01
CA VAL A 816 9.46 22.45 -18.55
C VAL A 816 8.05 23.03 -18.56
N ALA A 817 7.94 24.29 -18.19
CA ALA A 817 6.66 24.98 -18.13
C ALA A 817 6.07 25.22 -19.53
N GLN A 818 4.76 25.48 -19.55
CA GLN A 818 4.03 26.07 -20.65
C GLN A 818 4.73 27.31 -21.21
N ASP A 819 4.75 27.44 -22.54
CA ASP A 819 5.49 28.43 -23.34
C ASP A 819 7.03 28.29 -23.30
N TYR A 820 7.57 27.26 -22.64
CA TYR A 820 9.01 26.99 -22.51
C TYR A 820 9.38 25.56 -22.94
N ASN A 821 8.57 24.92 -23.79
CA ASN A 821 8.74 23.53 -24.24
C ASN A 821 10.07 23.24 -24.99
N ASP A 822 10.85 24.29 -25.30
CA ASP A 822 12.10 24.23 -26.04
C ASP A 822 13.34 24.52 -25.17
N ILE A 823 13.19 24.47 -23.84
CA ILE A 823 14.30 24.52 -22.89
C ILE A 823 15.13 23.23 -22.96
N TYR A 824 16.45 23.42 -22.98
CA TYR A 824 17.45 22.38 -22.83
C TYR A 824 18.23 22.60 -21.53
N LEU A 825 18.20 21.62 -20.63
CA LEU A 825 18.80 21.70 -19.30
C LEU A 825 19.81 20.56 -19.10
N GLU A 826 21.06 20.92 -18.81
CA GLU A 826 22.09 19.99 -18.37
C GLU A 826 22.43 20.26 -16.91
N TYR A 827 22.47 19.22 -16.10
CA TYR A 827 22.85 19.29 -14.69
C TYR A 827 23.70 18.06 -14.35
N SER A 828 24.87 18.28 -13.76
CA SER A 828 25.73 17.21 -13.25
C SER A 828 26.46 17.58 -11.96
N VAL A 829 26.76 16.54 -11.17
CA VAL A 829 27.57 16.61 -9.94
C VAL A 829 28.66 15.54 -10.04
N ASP A 830 29.92 15.93 -9.86
CA ASP A 830 31.10 15.07 -10.08
C ASP A 830 31.17 14.44 -11.49
N GLY A 831 30.57 15.11 -12.48
CA GLY A 831 30.44 14.60 -13.85
C GLY A 831 29.28 13.62 -14.06
N GLU A 832 28.59 13.22 -12.99
CA GLU A 832 27.41 12.36 -13.03
C GLU A 832 26.16 13.24 -13.26
N PRO A 833 25.35 12.97 -14.28
CA PRO A 833 24.17 13.79 -14.65
C PRO A 833 22.96 13.60 -13.72
N MET A 834 21.91 14.40 -13.94
CA MET A 834 20.66 14.37 -13.16
C MET A 834 20.06 12.97 -13.04
N GLY A 835 19.49 12.61 -11.90
CA GLY A 835 19.02 11.25 -11.63
C GLY A 835 20.09 10.32 -11.03
N SER A 836 21.38 10.68 -11.04
CA SER A 836 22.43 9.81 -10.48
C SER A 836 22.40 9.70 -8.95
N ARG A 837 22.94 8.58 -8.44
CA ARG A 837 23.15 8.29 -7.01
C ARG A 837 24.66 8.27 -6.74
N VAL A 838 25.19 9.43 -6.36
CA VAL A 838 26.62 9.71 -6.23
C VAL A 838 27.11 9.36 -4.82
N SER A 839 27.77 8.21 -4.71
CA SER A 839 28.44 7.79 -3.47
C SER A 839 29.94 8.12 -3.49
N ARG A 840 30.41 8.87 -2.50
CA ARG A 840 31.79 9.34 -2.34
C ARG A 840 32.20 9.39 -0.86
N SER A 841 33.46 9.61 -0.56
CA SER A 841 33.90 9.82 0.83
C SER A 841 33.26 11.09 1.44
N ALA A 842 32.71 10.97 2.65
CA ALA A 842 32.11 12.10 3.36
C ALA A 842 33.09 13.29 3.48
N GLY A 843 32.59 14.50 3.27
CA GLY A 843 33.39 15.73 3.30
C GLY A 843 34.19 16.01 2.02
N ARG A 844 34.20 15.10 1.02
CA ARG A 844 34.78 15.38 -0.30
C ARG A 844 34.00 16.51 -0.97
N ARG A 845 34.71 17.45 -1.60
CA ARG A 845 34.12 18.45 -2.48
C ARG A 845 33.99 17.87 -3.88
N VAL A 846 32.81 18.00 -4.46
CA VAL A 846 32.48 17.52 -5.81
C VAL A 846 31.98 18.69 -6.67
N PRO A 847 32.45 18.83 -7.91
CA PRO A 847 32.06 19.94 -8.77
C PRO A 847 30.60 19.81 -9.21
N VAL A 848 29.90 20.92 -9.31
CA VAL A 848 28.55 21.05 -9.87
C VAL A 848 28.62 21.86 -11.16
N SER A 849 27.92 21.39 -12.19
CA SER A 849 27.77 22.11 -13.45
C SER A 849 26.30 22.12 -13.87
N VAL A 850 25.77 23.30 -14.13
CA VAL A 850 24.44 23.49 -14.71
C VAL A 850 24.55 24.36 -15.95
N SER A 851 23.88 23.96 -17.03
CA SER A 851 23.74 24.74 -18.25
C SER A 851 22.27 24.75 -18.67
N VAL A 852 21.73 25.93 -19.01
CA VAL A 852 20.38 26.06 -19.56
C VAL A 852 20.43 26.84 -20.86
N SER A 853 19.73 26.36 -21.86
CA SER A 853 19.57 27.04 -23.14
C SER A 853 18.15 26.86 -23.67
N ARG A 854 17.82 27.64 -24.70
CA ARG A 854 16.49 27.64 -25.32
C ARG A 854 16.66 27.69 -26.84
N LEU A 855 15.91 26.86 -27.58
CA LEU A 855 16.07 26.75 -29.04
C LEU A 855 15.49 27.97 -29.79
N SER A 856 14.41 28.56 -29.29
CA SER A 856 13.66 29.65 -29.95
C SER A 856 14.20 31.07 -29.64
N GLY A 857 15.16 31.22 -28.73
CA GLY A 857 15.64 32.53 -28.30
C GLY A 857 16.44 32.51 -26.99
N VAL A 858 16.49 33.65 -26.30
CA VAL A 858 17.19 33.82 -25.01
C VAL A 858 16.14 33.97 -23.91
N LEU A 859 16.35 33.30 -22.77
CA LEU A 859 15.59 33.58 -21.54
C LEU A 859 15.75 35.05 -21.15
N THR A 860 14.71 35.67 -20.62
CA THR A 860 14.70 37.13 -20.41
C THR A 860 15.63 37.54 -19.27
N ASN A 861 15.42 36.93 -18.10
CA ASN A 861 16.19 37.10 -16.87
C ASN A 861 16.32 35.74 -16.17
N PRO A 862 17.10 34.80 -16.72
CA PRO A 862 17.24 33.48 -16.14
C PRO A 862 17.97 33.53 -14.80
N THR A 863 17.41 32.87 -13.79
CA THR A 863 18.08 32.56 -12.53
C THR A 863 18.12 31.05 -12.37
N ILE A 864 19.30 30.50 -12.09
CA ILE A 864 19.48 29.07 -11.80
C ILE A 864 19.66 28.94 -10.30
N GLU A 865 18.80 28.14 -9.66
CA GLU A 865 18.90 27.77 -8.26
C GLU A 865 19.26 26.28 -8.14
N LEU A 866 20.22 25.99 -7.27
CA LEU A 866 20.50 24.65 -6.79
C LEU A 866 19.81 24.48 -5.43
N VAL A 867 18.86 23.57 -5.35
CA VAL A 867 17.92 23.41 -4.22
C VAL A 867 18.17 22.06 -3.55
N GLY A 868 18.18 22.03 -2.22
CA GLY A 868 18.33 20.82 -1.39
C GLY A 868 17.17 20.62 -0.41
N PRO A 869 17.37 19.79 0.63
CA PRO A 869 16.33 19.44 1.61
C PRO A 869 15.60 20.64 2.22
N GLY A 870 14.30 20.48 2.47
CA GLY A 870 13.42 21.54 2.96
C GLY A 870 13.35 22.75 2.02
N ASN A 871 13.41 22.51 0.70
CA ASN A 871 13.38 23.54 -0.35
C ASN A 871 14.47 24.62 -0.18
N THR A 872 15.61 24.26 0.42
CA THR A 872 16.67 25.22 0.74
C THR A 872 17.52 25.52 -0.49
N VAL A 873 17.61 26.79 -0.89
CA VAL A 873 18.52 27.23 -1.96
C VAL A 873 19.97 27.16 -1.47
N ILE A 874 20.73 26.19 -1.98
CA ILE A 874 22.15 25.97 -1.67
C ILE A 874 23.02 27.00 -2.40
N ALA A 875 22.74 27.22 -3.68
CA ALA A 875 23.46 28.13 -4.55
C ALA A 875 22.51 28.74 -5.58
N SER A 876 22.80 29.96 -6.04
CA SER A 876 22.02 30.62 -7.08
C SER A 876 22.90 31.54 -7.93
N THR A 877 22.58 31.66 -9.22
CA THR A 877 23.24 32.61 -10.11
C THR A 877 22.27 33.15 -11.16
N MET A 878 22.45 34.42 -11.54
CA MET A 878 21.80 34.97 -12.72
C MET A 878 22.57 34.58 -13.98
N GLY A 879 21.87 34.13 -15.02
CA GLY A 879 22.43 33.73 -16.31
C GLY A 879 22.10 32.30 -16.69
N SER A 880 22.78 31.79 -17.72
CA SER A 880 22.49 30.49 -18.34
C SER A 880 23.41 29.35 -17.87
N THR A 881 24.30 29.61 -16.93
CA THR A 881 25.25 28.61 -16.42
C THR A 881 25.56 28.82 -14.94
N LEU A 882 25.61 27.74 -14.17
CA LEU A 882 26.07 27.72 -12.77
C LEU A 882 27.22 26.74 -12.63
N ARG A 883 28.29 27.14 -11.93
CA ARG A 883 29.40 26.27 -11.53
C ARG A 883 29.66 26.47 -10.04
N ASP A 884 29.61 25.39 -9.27
CA ASP A 884 29.82 25.42 -7.82
C ASP A 884 30.47 24.11 -7.34
N GLU A 885 30.61 23.94 -6.03
CA GLU A 885 31.04 22.69 -5.40
C GLU A 885 30.09 22.30 -4.24
N LEU A 886 29.67 21.04 -4.22
CA LEU A 886 28.95 20.47 -3.09
C LEU A 886 29.89 19.67 -2.19
N VAL A 887 29.61 19.67 -0.90
CA VAL A 887 30.30 18.82 0.07
C VAL A 887 29.47 17.55 0.24
N VAL A 888 30.06 16.39 -0.01
CA VAL A 888 29.41 15.10 0.16
C VAL A 888 29.01 14.94 1.63
N PRO A 889 27.70 14.81 1.93
CA PRO A 889 27.20 14.75 3.30
C PRO A 889 27.56 13.40 3.96
N ARG A 890 27.41 13.33 5.30
CA ARG A 890 27.55 12.06 6.02
C ARG A 890 26.32 11.18 5.82
N ASP A 891 25.15 11.80 5.94
CA ASP A 891 23.86 11.19 5.68
C ASP A 891 23.42 11.48 4.24
N LYS A 892 22.55 10.65 3.69
CA LYS A 892 22.06 10.83 2.32
C LYS A 892 21.30 12.16 2.18
N ASN A 893 21.66 12.97 1.19
CA ASN A 893 20.90 14.16 0.77
C ASN A 893 20.71 14.16 -0.75
N TYR A 894 19.95 15.13 -1.25
CA TYR A 894 19.79 15.37 -2.68
C TYR A 894 20.01 16.84 -3.02
N ALA A 895 20.24 17.12 -4.29
CA ALA A 895 20.15 18.47 -4.84
C ALA A 895 19.54 18.43 -6.24
N PHE A 896 18.59 19.32 -6.53
CA PHE A 896 17.99 19.50 -7.85
C PHE A 896 18.13 20.95 -8.32
N VAL A 897 17.87 21.19 -9.61
CA VAL A 897 17.93 22.51 -10.21
C VAL A 897 16.53 23.05 -10.43
N ARG A 898 16.30 24.30 -10.00
CA ARG A 898 15.12 25.10 -10.36
C ARG A 898 15.57 26.28 -11.20
N VAL A 899 15.02 26.41 -12.40
CA VAL A 899 15.29 27.54 -13.30
C VAL A 899 14.11 28.50 -13.27
N LEU A 900 14.38 29.78 -13.03
CA LEU A 900 13.38 30.85 -13.07
C LEU A 900 13.63 31.76 -14.27
N ASP A 901 12.57 32.25 -14.92
CA ASP A 901 12.63 33.40 -15.83
C ASP A 901 11.67 34.49 -15.34
N ASN A 902 12.21 35.65 -14.98
CA ASN A 902 11.49 36.73 -14.28
C ASN A 902 10.79 36.24 -12.99
N ASP A 903 11.54 35.57 -12.12
CA ASP A 903 11.09 35.03 -10.83
C ASP A 903 9.98 33.96 -10.91
N ARG A 904 9.60 33.52 -12.12
CA ARG A 904 8.67 32.40 -12.34
C ARG A 904 9.46 31.13 -12.62
N PRO A 905 9.20 30.00 -11.93
CA PRO A 905 9.77 28.71 -12.30
C PRO A 905 9.39 28.31 -13.73
N VAL A 906 10.37 27.93 -14.53
CA VAL A 906 10.19 27.51 -15.94
C VAL A 906 10.77 26.14 -16.24
N ALA A 907 11.65 25.62 -15.38
CA ALA A 907 12.12 24.24 -15.46
C ALA A 907 12.58 23.71 -14.09
N PHE A 908 12.41 22.40 -13.89
CA PHE A 908 12.92 21.65 -12.74
C PHE A 908 13.68 20.43 -13.24
N SER A 909 14.89 20.17 -12.72
CA SER A 909 15.63 18.93 -13.02
C SER A 909 15.28 17.81 -12.05
N ALA A 910 15.52 16.56 -12.46
CA ALA A 910 15.67 15.49 -11.51
C ALA A 910 16.77 15.80 -10.47
N PRO A 911 16.63 15.33 -9.23
CA PRO A 911 17.68 15.43 -8.23
C PRO A 911 18.88 14.56 -8.57
N ILE A 912 20.03 14.92 -7.99
CA ILE A 912 21.16 14.00 -7.81
C ILE A 912 21.25 13.72 -6.32
N TRP A 913 21.21 12.43 -5.97
CA TRP A 913 21.35 11.99 -4.59
C TRP A 913 22.82 11.78 -4.26
N MET A 914 23.26 12.29 -3.11
CA MET A 914 24.63 12.19 -2.64
C MET A 914 24.68 11.49 -1.30
N MET A 915 25.64 10.58 -1.14
CA MET A 915 25.80 9.81 0.10
C MET A 915 27.26 9.46 0.37
N ALA A 916 27.57 9.21 1.64
CA ALA A 916 28.88 8.74 2.06
C ALA A 916 29.03 7.24 1.76
N GLY A 917 30.07 6.85 1.04
CA GLY A 917 30.33 5.42 0.81
C GLY A 917 31.33 5.12 -0.31
N ARG A 918 31.40 3.83 -0.66
CA ARG A 918 32.03 3.35 -1.91
C ARG A 918 31.07 3.61 -3.08
N PRO A 919 31.58 3.86 -4.30
CA PRO A 919 30.73 3.99 -5.48
C PRO A 919 29.76 2.82 -5.59
N LEU A 920 28.49 3.13 -5.90
CA LEU A 920 27.45 2.14 -6.11
C LEU A 920 27.71 1.35 -7.41
N PRO A 921 27.27 0.08 -7.49
CA PRO A 921 27.27 -0.65 -8.75
C PRO A 921 26.39 0.07 -9.78
N ALA A 922 26.65 -0.16 -11.07
CA ALA A 922 25.73 0.27 -12.12
C ALA A 922 24.40 -0.48 -11.96
N CYS A 923 23.27 0.21 -12.17
CA CYS A 923 21.98 -0.47 -12.22
C CYS A 923 22.01 -1.49 -13.37
N GLY A 924 21.58 -2.72 -13.10
CA GLY A 924 21.49 -3.75 -14.13
C GLY A 924 20.69 -3.23 -15.31
N ALA A 925 21.19 -3.45 -16.53
CA ALA A 925 20.38 -3.23 -17.72
C ALA A 925 19.13 -4.10 -17.55
N PRO A 926 17.93 -3.54 -17.63
CA PRO A 926 16.75 -4.36 -17.45
C PRO A 926 16.78 -5.50 -18.45
N GLN A 927 16.63 -6.75 -17.99
CA GLN A 927 16.36 -7.86 -18.89
C GLN A 927 15.10 -7.47 -19.66
N SER A 928 15.20 -7.44 -20.99
CA SER A 928 14.15 -6.99 -21.91
C SER A 928 12.74 -7.22 -21.35
N TRP A 929 12.01 -6.12 -21.17
CA TRP A 929 10.67 -6.09 -20.58
C TRP A 929 9.61 -6.66 -21.51
#